data_AF-A0A9Q1LRM3-F1
#
_entry.id   AF-A0A9Q1LRM3-F1
#
_cell.length_a   1.000
_cell.length_b   1.000
_cell.length_c   1.000
_cell.angle_alpha   90.00
_cell.angle_beta   90.00
_cell.angle_gamma   90.00
#
_symmetry.space_group_name_H-M   'P 1'
#
loop_
_entity.id
_entity.type
_entity.pdbx_description
1 polymer ?
#
loop_
_entity_poly.entity_id
_entity_poly.type
_entity_poly.pdbx_seq_one_letter_code
_entity_poly.pdbx_strand_id
1 'polypeptide(L)'
;MTIGGNFPNRPQLILLLLPLIFATIVSSVYATCQLSFEQNNKLYNYSLTNPIRNFPHGILSEDGFYKVAANGTVLWFQLCDAMIFNHDPPTCIECGDCGGISRCGMGCSALVANTVGGYPVCTTLGYSSSTSFELIDKKDPLKGITAKLSNRGPKLNCSLAVSIVCDTNGVQGPQTLELVGTCDYATQIHHPSGCAVIISSHGDGMGWFGTMLIIILFFFGVYFLGGAVYRYYSLGIRGIDIIPNLEFWASLPHTLQSSFTSLVRRFRGPSHGHRSTEEFSCIYSQQQNSISRNIKKNKQKLPFAIGETKEGCDVFNGRWVWDEKRPLYEESACPYIQPQLTCQEHGRPDKDYQHWRWQPHDCSLPSFNATLMLETLRGKKMLFVGDSLNRGQFVSMVCLVHRLIPENAESMETVGNFDIFTIKDYNATIEFYWAPFLLESNSDHPEKHRIQERVVRKGSINAHGKYWKGADIIVLNTYLWWMRGPNFNILQGSFDDEVKDIVEVSTEKAYRMAMKSMLRWIKKNMDPKKTRVFFTSMSPSHEKSVEWGGEPNKNCYNETKMIEDSNYWGSESRKSIMQVIGKTFSESKVPISFLNITQLSSYRKDAHTMIYKKQWTKLTPQQLANPFSYADCVHWCLPGLQDTWNELLFTKLFYP
;
A
#
# COMPACT_ATOMS: atom_id res chain seq x y z
N MET A 1 -21.76 -43.54 -79.28
CA MET A 1 -22.25 -42.17 -79.47
C MET A 1 -21.77 -41.32 -78.30
N THR A 2 -20.94 -40.31 -78.61
CA THR A 2 -20.65 -39.03 -77.90
C THR A 2 -20.29 -39.09 -76.40
N ILE A 3 -19.00 -38.92 -75.99
CA ILE A 3 -18.23 -37.66 -75.76
C ILE A 3 -18.91 -36.80 -74.65
N GLY A 4 -18.32 -36.35 -73.54
CA GLY A 4 -16.94 -36.09 -73.10
C GLY A 4 -16.84 -34.66 -72.54
N GLY A 5 -16.17 -34.44 -71.39
CA GLY A 5 -15.42 -33.21 -71.12
C GLY A 5 -15.89 -32.19 -70.05
N ASN A 6 -15.03 -32.03 -69.03
CA ASN A 6 -14.47 -30.78 -68.44
C ASN A 6 -15.22 -29.88 -67.42
N PHE A 7 -14.59 -29.77 -66.23
CA PHE A 7 -14.45 -28.60 -65.32
C PHE A 7 -14.02 -27.31 -66.08
N PRO A 8 -14.13 -26.05 -65.56
CA PRO A 8 -13.78 -25.63 -64.17
C PRO A 8 -14.51 -24.39 -63.56
N ASN A 9 -14.36 -24.14 -62.25
CA ASN A 9 -13.78 -22.91 -61.66
C ASN A 9 -14.17 -22.61 -60.20
N ARG A 10 -13.19 -21.99 -59.53
CA ARG A 10 -13.04 -21.63 -58.11
C ARG A 10 -13.94 -20.46 -57.65
N PRO A 11 -13.98 -20.18 -56.33
CA PRO A 11 -15.02 -19.40 -55.66
C PRO A 11 -14.74 -17.89 -55.64
N GLN A 12 -15.81 -17.09 -55.67
CA GLN A 12 -15.81 -15.72 -55.19
C GLN A 12 -17.04 -15.53 -54.32
N LEU A 13 -16.84 -15.46 -52.99
CA LEU A 13 -17.81 -14.82 -52.10
C LEU A 13 -17.05 -13.89 -51.16
N ILE A 14 -16.84 -12.69 -51.69
CA ILE A 14 -17.05 -11.39 -51.03
C ILE A 14 -16.70 -11.33 -49.54
N LEU A 15 -15.47 -10.87 -49.34
CA LEU A 15 -15.00 -10.04 -48.23
C LEU A 15 -16.00 -8.91 -47.96
N LEU A 16 -16.70 -8.91 -46.83
CA LEU A 16 -17.33 -7.73 -46.21
C LEU A 16 -17.89 -8.17 -44.86
N LEU A 17 -17.18 -7.79 -43.78
CA LEU A 17 -17.68 -7.45 -42.43
C LEU A 17 -16.53 -7.66 -41.43
N LEU A 18 -15.79 -6.57 -41.18
CA LEU A 18 -15.28 -6.12 -39.87
C LEU A 18 -14.18 -5.07 -40.07
N PRO A 19 -14.57 -3.80 -40.26
CA PRO A 19 -13.90 -2.73 -39.54
C PRO A 19 -14.97 -1.90 -38.83
N LEU A 20 -15.48 -2.40 -37.70
CA LEU A 20 -16.47 -1.69 -36.90
C LEU A 20 -16.39 -2.03 -35.40
N ILE A 21 -15.19 -2.37 -34.91
CA ILE A 21 -14.87 -2.48 -33.46
C ILE A 21 -13.53 -1.78 -33.16
N PHE A 22 -13.22 -0.69 -33.86
CA PHE A 22 -12.10 0.20 -33.53
C PHE A 22 -12.49 1.66 -33.78
N ALA A 23 -13.66 2.04 -33.29
CA ALA A 23 -14.04 3.44 -33.11
C ALA A 23 -15.09 3.48 -32.01
N THR A 24 -14.85 4.29 -30.97
CA THR A 24 -15.58 4.33 -29.67
C THR A 24 -15.21 3.12 -28.79
N ILE A 25 -14.48 3.22 -27.68
CA ILE A 25 -14.46 4.24 -26.63
C ILE A 25 -12.99 4.49 -26.26
N VAL A 26 -12.35 5.49 -26.88
CA VAL A 26 -11.35 6.28 -26.17
C VAL A 26 -12.18 7.34 -25.47
N SER A 27 -12.72 7.01 -24.29
CA SER A 27 -12.98 8.05 -23.32
C SER A 27 -11.60 8.63 -23.03
N SER A 28 -11.29 9.75 -23.66
CA SER A 28 -10.23 10.62 -23.19
C SER A 28 -10.51 10.85 -21.72
N VAL A 29 -9.75 10.18 -20.86
CA VAL A 29 -9.57 10.64 -19.50
C VAL A 29 -8.93 12.00 -19.70
N TYR A 30 -9.73 13.06 -19.70
CA TYR A 30 -9.21 14.40 -19.60
C TYR A 30 -8.42 14.38 -18.31
N ALA A 31 -7.09 14.43 -18.42
CA ALA A 31 -6.26 14.73 -17.28
C ALA A 31 -6.80 16.05 -16.74
N THR A 32 -7.28 16.02 -15.50
CA THR A 32 -7.73 17.22 -14.78
C THR A 32 -6.64 18.28 -14.91
N CYS A 33 -7.00 19.47 -15.40
CA CYS A 33 -6.08 20.61 -15.61
C CYS A 33 -5.06 20.54 -16.77
N GLN A 34 -5.41 19.89 -17.87
CA GLN A 34 -4.69 20.02 -19.14
C GLN A 34 -5.59 20.59 -20.23
N LEU A 35 -5.06 21.51 -21.03
CA LEU A 35 -5.71 22.04 -22.23
C LEU A 35 -4.75 21.90 -23.40
N SER A 36 -5.20 21.29 -24.49
CA SER A 36 -4.45 21.21 -25.74
C SER A 36 -5.31 21.73 -26.89
N PHE A 37 -4.73 22.59 -27.72
CA PHE A 37 -5.40 23.11 -28.91
C PHE A 37 -4.41 23.24 -30.07
N GLU A 38 -4.86 22.97 -31.29
CA GLU A 38 -4.04 23.02 -32.49
C GLU A 38 -4.38 24.26 -33.31
N GLN A 39 -3.37 25.03 -33.68
CA GLN A 39 -3.51 26.20 -34.55
C GLN A 39 -2.29 26.33 -35.46
N ASN A 40 -2.50 26.49 -36.76
CA ASN A 40 -1.43 26.66 -37.75
C ASN A 40 -0.37 25.52 -37.72
N ASN A 41 -0.82 24.26 -37.63
CA ASN A 41 0.04 23.06 -37.60
C ASN A 41 1.03 23.02 -36.41
N LYS A 42 0.69 23.73 -35.33
CA LYS A 42 1.38 23.72 -34.04
C LYS A 42 0.38 23.32 -32.96
N LEU A 43 0.77 22.37 -32.12
CA LEU A 43 -0.01 21.96 -30.96
C LEU A 43 0.45 22.80 -29.75
N TYR A 44 -0.47 23.58 -29.20
CA TYR A 44 -0.27 24.35 -27.98
C TYR A 44 -0.82 23.54 -26.81
N ASN A 45 0.07 23.16 -25.89
CA ASN A 45 -0.28 22.36 -24.73
C ASN A 45 -0.04 23.15 -23.43
N TYR A 46 -1.09 23.29 -22.63
CA TYR A 46 -1.06 23.88 -21.30
C TYR A 46 -1.24 22.77 -20.28
N SER A 47 -0.23 22.56 -19.44
CA SER A 47 -0.33 21.68 -18.29
C SER A 47 -0.15 22.49 -17.03
N LEU A 48 -1.27 22.82 -16.39
CA LEU A 48 -1.26 23.74 -15.26
C LEU A 48 -0.58 23.17 -14.01
N THR A 49 -0.68 21.86 -13.80
CA THR A 49 -0.13 21.16 -12.63
C THR A 49 1.23 20.52 -12.87
N ASN A 50 1.82 20.66 -14.07
CA ASN A 50 3.16 20.14 -14.31
C ASN A 50 4.19 20.96 -13.52
N PRO A 51 5.19 20.30 -12.91
CA PRO A 51 6.26 20.98 -12.19
C PRO A 51 7.10 21.83 -13.16
N ILE A 52 7.31 23.09 -12.81
CA ILE A 52 8.17 24.04 -13.52
C ILE A 52 9.35 24.37 -12.61
N ARG A 53 10.51 24.73 -13.17
CA ARG A 53 11.69 25.14 -12.40
C ARG A 53 11.30 26.30 -11.46
N ASN A 54 11.46 26.08 -10.15
CA ASN A 54 11.04 26.93 -9.03
C ASN A 54 9.56 26.85 -8.60
N PHE A 55 8.70 26.11 -9.32
CA PHE A 55 7.28 25.92 -9.01
C PHE A 55 6.94 24.41 -9.09
N PRO A 56 7.32 23.62 -8.06
CA PRO A 56 7.21 22.15 -8.08
C PRO A 56 5.76 21.65 -8.12
N HIS A 57 4.80 22.49 -7.76
CA HIS A 57 3.36 22.17 -7.78
C HIS A 57 2.61 22.82 -8.95
N GLY A 58 3.32 23.39 -9.93
CA GLY A 58 2.71 24.10 -11.05
C GLY A 58 1.89 25.30 -10.57
N ILE A 59 0.64 25.41 -11.02
CA ILE A 59 -0.30 26.48 -10.65
C ILE A 59 -0.94 26.28 -9.26
N LEU A 60 -0.67 25.18 -8.57
CA LEU A 60 -1.25 24.95 -7.25
C LEU A 60 -0.60 25.88 -6.23
N SER A 61 -1.42 26.60 -5.47
CA SER A 61 -0.92 27.42 -4.37
C SER A 61 -0.23 26.55 -3.32
N GLU A 62 0.99 26.92 -2.90
CA GLU A 62 1.75 26.23 -1.84
C GLU A 62 1.01 26.24 -0.50
N ASP A 63 0.25 27.30 -0.23
CA ASP A 63 -0.57 27.46 0.98
C ASP A 63 -1.89 26.66 0.92
N GLY A 64 -2.16 25.97 -0.19
CA GLY A 64 -3.36 25.17 -0.40
C GLY A 64 -4.57 25.92 -0.98
N PHE A 65 -4.47 27.26 -1.12
CA PHE A 65 -5.45 28.11 -1.80
C PHE A 65 -4.83 29.47 -2.19
N TYR A 66 -5.43 30.15 -3.15
CA TYR A 66 -5.27 31.57 -3.43
C TYR A 66 -6.33 32.37 -2.68
N LYS A 67 -5.98 33.58 -2.25
CA LYS A 67 -6.88 34.49 -1.55
C LYS A 67 -6.81 35.89 -2.14
N VAL A 68 -7.97 36.49 -2.38
CA VAL A 68 -8.08 37.92 -2.75
C VAL A 68 -9.22 38.55 -1.96
N ALA A 69 -9.00 39.78 -1.48
CA ALA A 69 -9.99 40.51 -0.69
C ALA A 69 -10.15 41.93 -1.25
N ALA A 70 -11.38 42.33 -1.54
CA ALA A 70 -11.72 43.66 -2.02
C ALA A 70 -13.13 44.05 -1.56
N ASN A 71 -13.34 45.31 -1.18
CA ASN A 71 -14.65 45.90 -0.86
C ASN A 71 -15.52 45.09 0.14
N GLY A 72 -14.90 44.43 1.12
CA GLY A 72 -15.61 43.62 2.13
C GLY A 72 -15.99 42.21 1.68
N THR A 73 -15.56 41.81 0.48
CA THR A 73 -15.65 40.46 -0.07
C THR A 73 -14.29 39.77 0.01
N VAL A 74 -14.27 38.51 0.46
CA VAL A 74 -13.08 37.67 0.47
C VAL A 74 -13.32 36.44 -0.38
N LEU A 75 -12.46 36.21 -1.36
CA LEU A 75 -12.52 35.06 -2.25
C LEU A 75 -11.34 34.14 -1.96
N TRP A 76 -11.62 32.86 -1.80
CA TRP A 76 -10.65 31.77 -1.75
C TRP A 76 -10.88 30.84 -2.95
N PHE A 77 -9.80 30.41 -3.59
CA PHE A 77 -9.90 29.42 -4.65
C PHE A 77 -8.61 28.61 -4.80
N GLN A 78 -8.72 27.37 -5.27
CA GLN A 78 -7.60 26.55 -5.72
C GLN A 78 -7.95 26.08 -7.13
N LEU A 79 -7.02 26.28 -8.06
CA LEU A 79 -7.18 25.75 -9.42
C LEU A 79 -6.80 24.28 -9.42
N CYS A 80 -7.46 23.45 -10.23
CA CYS A 80 -7.11 22.04 -10.45
C CYS A 80 -7.32 21.07 -9.28
N ASP A 81 -7.52 21.57 -8.06
CA ASP A 81 -7.74 20.76 -6.86
C ASP A 81 -8.72 21.43 -5.89
N ALA A 82 -9.11 20.75 -4.82
CA ALA A 82 -9.87 21.34 -3.72
C ALA A 82 -8.98 22.24 -2.85
N MET A 83 -9.58 23.23 -2.18
CA MET A 83 -8.84 24.09 -1.26
C MET A 83 -8.46 23.33 0.02
N ILE A 84 -7.26 23.60 0.54
CA ILE A 84 -6.76 23.03 1.79
C ILE A 84 -6.43 24.16 2.76
N PHE A 85 -7.02 24.13 3.94
CA PHE A 85 -6.74 25.10 5.01
C PHE A 85 -5.94 24.43 6.12
N ASN A 86 -4.66 24.81 6.26
CA ASN A 86 -3.77 24.28 7.29
C ASN A 86 -4.04 24.90 8.67
N HIS A 87 -4.43 26.18 8.70
CA HIS A 87 -4.76 26.95 9.90
C HIS A 87 -5.97 27.85 9.60
N ASP A 88 -6.91 27.95 10.54
CA ASP A 88 -8.08 28.85 10.52
C ASP A 88 -8.92 28.82 9.23
N PRO A 89 -9.74 27.77 9.00
CA PRO A 89 -10.65 27.75 7.87
C PRO A 89 -11.67 28.90 7.94
N PRO A 90 -12.22 29.37 6.80
CA PRO A 90 -13.22 30.44 6.77
C PRO A 90 -14.38 30.16 7.71
N THR A 91 -14.60 31.02 8.69
CA THR A 91 -15.77 30.95 9.59
C THR A 91 -16.89 31.80 8.99
N CYS A 92 -17.82 31.18 8.29
CA CYS A 92 -18.94 31.87 7.65
C CYS A 92 -20.20 31.02 7.65
N ILE A 93 -21.34 31.70 7.61
CA ILE A 93 -22.68 31.10 7.62
C ILE A 93 -22.97 30.55 6.21
N GLU A 94 -23.74 29.45 6.12
CA GLU A 94 -24.15 28.77 4.86
C GLU A 94 -23.07 27.97 4.10
N CYS A 95 -22.05 27.45 4.78
CA CYS A 95 -21.01 26.64 4.12
C CYS A 95 -21.32 25.13 3.96
N GLY A 96 -22.61 24.77 3.86
CA GLY A 96 -23.05 23.36 3.80
C GLY A 96 -22.44 22.57 2.64
N ASP A 97 -22.42 23.18 1.45
CA ASP A 97 -22.03 22.51 0.21
C ASP A 97 -20.51 22.53 -0.05
N CYS A 98 -19.73 23.20 0.82
CA CYS A 98 -18.27 23.27 0.72
C CYS A 98 -17.59 22.88 2.04
N GLY A 99 -17.90 21.70 2.55
CA GLY A 99 -17.21 21.10 3.72
C GLY A 99 -17.91 21.32 5.07
N GLY A 100 -19.05 22.01 5.10
CA GLY A 100 -19.88 22.19 6.29
C GLY A 100 -19.34 23.19 7.32
N ILE A 101 -20.05 23.36 8.43
CA ILE A 101 -19.78 24.40 9.45
C ILE A 101 -18.42 24.20 10.13
N SER A 102 -17.94 22.95 10.26
CA SER A 102 -16.68 22.63 10.94
C SER A 102 -15.44 22.71 10.03
N ARG A 103 -15.61 22.64 8.70
CA ARG A 103 -14.52 22.54 7.72
C ARG A 103 -14.84 23.31 6.44
N CYS A 104 -15.42 24.48 6.60
CA CYS A 104 -15.80 25.33 5.48
C CYS A 104 -14.60 25.63 4.57
N GLY A 105 -14.79 25.52 3.26
CA GLY A 105 -13.74 25.72 2.26
C GLY A 105 -13.08 24.42 1.79
N MET A 106 -13.07 23.34 2.56
CA MET A 106 -12.36 22.10 2.20
C MET A 106 -13.17 21.15 1.28
N GLY A 107 -14.45 21.45 1.04
CA GLY A 107 -15.31 20.64 0.16
C GLY A 107 -15.44 21.17 -1.27
N CYS A 108 -14.80 22.28 -1.60
CA CYS A 108 -14.90 22.91 -2.91
C CYS A 108 -13.57 23.54 -3.36
N SER A 109 -13.53 24.00 -4.61
CA SER A 109 -12.34 24.62 -5.22
C SER A 109 -12.44 26.14 -5.29
N ALA A 110 -13.62 26.72 -5.09
CA ALA A 110 -13.79 28.17 -4.97
C ALA A 110 -14.93 28.54 -4.03
N LEU A 111 -14.68 29.49 -3.13
CA LEU A 111 -15.59 29.96 -2.10
C LEU A 111 -15.45 31.47 -1.94
N VAL A 112 -16.57 32.19 -1.88
CA VAL A 112 -16.59 33.62 -1.58
C VAL A 112 -17.32 33.88 -0.27
N ALA A 113 -16.80 34.78 0.56
CA ALA A 113 -17.48 35.31 1.73
C ALA A 113 -17.81 36.80 1.51
N ASN A 114 -19.09 37.14 1.69
CA ASN A 114 -19.59 38.51 1.69
C ASN A 114 -20.07 38.89 3.08
N THR A 115 -19.78 40.11 3.53
CA THR A 115 -20.25 40.60 4.83
C THR A 115 -21.68 41.12 4.70
N VAL A 116 -22.66 40.42 5.28
CA VAL A 116 -24.08 40.80 5.27
C VAL A 116 -24.54 40.99 6.71
N GLY A 117 -25.00 42.20 7.06
CA GLY A 117 -25.51 42.48 8.41
C GLY A 117 -24.49 42.30 9.55
N GLY A 118 -23.19 42.43 9.26
CA GLY A 118 -22.11 42.29 10.24
C GLY A 118 -21.54 40.87 10.39
N TYR A 119 -22.03 39.89 9.62
CA TYR A 119 -21.54 38.51 9.64
C TYR A 119 -21.06 38.06 8.24
N PRO A 120 -20.00 37.24 8.14
CA PRO A 120 -19.56 36.67 6.86
C PRO A 120 -20.50 35.53 6.42
N VAL A 121 -21.08 35.66 5.23
CA VAL A 121 -21.92 34.63 4.58
C VAL A 121 -21.17 34.06 3.38
N CYS A 122 -21.09 32.74 3.29
CA CYS A 122 -20.32 32.04 2.28
C CYS A 122 -21.18 31.50 1.13
N THR A 123 -20.67 31.66 -0.10
CA THR A 123 -21.26 31.09 -1.30
C THR A 123 -20.21 30.26 -2.04
N THR A 124 -20.55 29.00 -2.33
CA THR A 124 -19.70 28.09 -3.11
C THR A 124 -19.78 28.43 -4.60
N LEU A 125 -18.63 28.73 -5.21
CA LEU A 125 -18.54 29.15 -6.61
C LEU A 125 -18.19 28.01 -7.58
N GLY A 126 -17.57 26.93 -7.11
CA GLY A 126 -17.32 25.76 -7.96
C GLY A 126 -16.40 24.71 -7.37
N TYR A 127 -16.27 23.61 -8.11
CA TYR A 127 -15.50 22.42 -7.76
C TYR A 127 -14.46 22.12 -8.86
N SER A 128 -13.41 21.37 -8.51
CA SER A 128 -12.38 20.95 -9.47
C SER A 128 -12.98 20.12 -10.62
N SER A 129 -13.97 19.29 -10.34
CA SER A 129 -14.71 18.48 -11.33
C SER A 129 -15.57 19.30 -12.30
N SER A 130 -15.88 20.56 -11.97
CA SER A 130 -16.70 21.47 -12.78
C SER A 130 -15.91 22.65 -13.34
N THR A 131 -14.58 22.50 -13.44
CA THR A 131 -13.68 23.50 -14.01
C THR A 131 -13.54 23.31 -15.53
N SER A 132 -13.74 24.38 -16.30
CA SER A 132 -13.51 24.41 -17.75
C SER A 132 -12.42 25.42 -18.10
N PHE A 133 -11.61 25.13 -19.12
CA PHE A 133 -10.52 25.99 -19.58
C PHE A 133 -10.79 26.56 -20.96
N GLU A 134 -10.53 27.85 -21.15
CA GLU A 134 -10.63 28.56 -22.43
C GLU A 134 -9.39 29.42 -22.65
N LEU A 135 -9.07 29.76 -23.91
CA LEU A 135 -7.98 30.70 -24.21
C LEU A 135 -8.39 32.13 -23.81
N ILE A 136 -7.47 32.90 -23.21
CA ILE A 136 -7.71 34.34 -22.93
C ILE A 136 -7.95 35.11 -24.22
N ASP A 137 -7.18 34.79 -25.27
CA ASP A 137 -7.36 35.32 -26.61
C ASP A 137 -7.22 34.20 -27.64
N LYS A 138 -8.26 33.95 -28.43
CA LYS A 138 -8.26 32.91 -29.48
C LYS A 138 -7.31 33.24 -30.65
N LYS A 139 -6.91 34.50 -30.80
CA LYS A 139 -5.94 34.94 -31.83
C LYS A 139 -4.51 34.85 -31.33
N ASP A 140 -4.30 34.89 -30.02
CA ASP A 140 -2.98 34.83 -29.39
C ASP A 140 -2.95 33.80 -28.24
N PRO A 141 -2.70 32.51 -28.55
CA PRO A 141 -2.59 31.47 -27.54
C PRO A 141 -1.46 31.73 -26.53
N LEU A 142 -0.44 32.52 -26.85
CA LEU A 142 0.69 32.75 -25.95
C LEU A 142 0.32 33.65 -24.76
N LYS A 143 -0.81 34.35 -24.83
CA LYS A 143 -1.30 35.22 -23.76
C LYS A 143 -1.71 34.48 -22.49
N GLY A 144 -2.17 33.23 -22.62
CA GLY A 144 -2.57 32.37 -21.50
C GLY A 144 -4.02 31.86 -21.57
N ILE A 145 -4.51 31.33 -20.45
CA ILE A 145 -5.80 30.62 -20.39
C ILE A 145 -6.67 31.09 -19.22
N THR A 146 -7.99 31.00 -19.37
CA THR A 146 -8.98 31.30 -18.35
C THR A 146 -9.57 30.00 -17.82
N ALA A 147 -9.48 29.79 -16.51
CA ALA A 147 -10.12 28.71 -15.79
C ALA A 147 -11.46 29.18 -15.21
N LYS A 148 -12.57 28.59 -15.66
CA LYS A 148 -13.92 28.90 -15.17
C LYS A 148 -14.41 27.77 -14.26
N LEU A 149 -14.59 28.08 -12.99
CA LEU A 149 -15.19 27.20 -11.99
C LEU A 149 -16.67 27.54 -11.86
N SER A 150 -17.54 26.54 -11.89
CA SER A 150 -18.99 26.76 -11.82
C SER A 150 -19.66 25.82 -10.82
N ASN A 151 -20.71 26.30 -10.17
CA ASN A 151 -21.57 25.51 -9.29
C ASN A 151 -22.99 25.41 -9.87
N ARG A 152 -23.50 24.19 -10.06
CA ARG A 152 -24.90 23.93 -10.47
C ARG A 152 -25.73 23.57 -9.25
N GLY A 153 -25.85 24.51 -8.31
CA GLY A 153 -26.65 24.35 -7.09
C GLY A 153 -28.11 24.81 -7.30
N PRO A 154 -29.05 24.39 -6.45
CA PRO A 154 -30.47 24.69 -6.59
C PRO A 154 -30.86 26.15 -6.29
N LYS A 155 -29.95 27.00 -5.79
CA LYS A 155 -30.29 28.36 -5.31
C LYS A 155 -29.69 29.53 -6.10
N LEU A 156 -28.57 29.39 -6.83
CA LEU A 156 -28.05 30.37 -7.80
C LEU A 156 -26.81 29.78 -8.53
N ASN A 157 -26.68 30.03 -9.84
CA ASN A 157 -25.55 29.55 -10.65
C ASN A 157 -24.40 30.57 -10.61
N CYS A 158 -23.62 30.58 -9.55
CA CYS A 158 -22.47 31.46 -9.42
C CYS A 158 -21.21 30.80 -9.99
N SER A 159 -20.30 31.61 -10.54
CA SER A 159 -19.04 31.12 -11.12
C SER A 159 -17.84 32.01 -10.77
N LEU A 160 -16.65 31.43 -10.88
CA LEU A 160 -15.38 32.14 -10.78
C LEU A 160 -14.59 31.94 -12.07
N ALA A 161 -14.19 33.04 -12.70
CA ALA A 161 -13.27 33.05 -13.84
C ALA A 161 -11.88 33.55 -13.39
N VAL A 162 -10.87 32.69 -13.49
CA VAL A 162 -9.48 33.02 -13.18
C VAL A 162 -8.68 33.09 -14.47
N SER A 163 -8.21 34.28 -14.82
CA SER A 163 -7.37 34.50 -15.99
C SER A 163 -5.90 34.27 -15.63
N ILE A 164 -5.29 33.22 -16.19
CA ILE A 164 -3.91 32.82 -15.96
C ILE A 164 -3.06 33.36 -17.11
N VAL A 165 -2.48 34.53 -16.90
CA VAL A 165 -1.63 35.19 -17.90
C VAL A 165 -0.26 34.55 -17.89
N CYS A 166 0.26 34.24 -19.07
CA CYS A 166 1.63 33.74 -19.22
C CYS A 166 2.63 34.83 -18.80
N ASP A 167 3.42 34.52 -17.78
CA ASP A 167 4.58 35.31 -17.36
C ASP A 167 5.72 34.35 -17.02
N THR A 168 6.84 34.45 -17.75
CA THR A 168 8.00 33.59 -17.54
C THR A 168 8.94 34.11 -16.45
N ASN A 169 8.78 35.37 -16.01
CA ASN A 169 9.73 36.06 -15.13
C ASN A 169 9.37 35.98 -13.64
N GLY A 170 8.17 35.53 -13.29
CA GLY A 170 7.75 35.40 -11.89
C GLY A 170 6.28 35.02 -11.72
N VAL A 171 5.86 34.94 -10.46
CA VAL A 171 4.47 34.67 -10.08
C VAL A 171 3.89 35.88 -9.37
N GLN A 172 2.73 36.33 -9.85
CA GLN A 172 1.94 37.38 -9.24
C GLN A 172 0.57 36.79 -8.90
N GLY A 173 0.27 36.74 -7.59
CA GLY A 173 -1.01 36.28 -7.09
C GLY A 173 -2.18 37.18 -7.52
N PRO A 174 -3.43 36.80 -7.18
CA PRO A 174 -4.61 37.54 -7.60
C PRO A 174 -4.66 38.95 -6.98
N GLN A 175 -4.68 39.98 -7.83
CA GLN A 175 -4.69 41.38 -7.38
C GLN A 175 -6.04 42.09 -7.59
N THR A 176 -6.79 41.67 -8.60
CA THR A 176 -8.10 42.23 -8.92
C THR A 176 -9.20 41.25 -8.57
N LEU A 177 -10.29 41.76 -8.02
CA LEU A 177 -11.52 41.02 -7.81
C LEU A 177 -12.64 41.86 -8.40
N GLU A 178 -13.15 41.43 -9.55
CA GLU A 178 -14.25 42.09 -10.25
C GLU A 178 -15.51 41.23 -10.15
N LEU A 179 -16.62 41.86 -9.76
CA LEU A 179 -17.93 41.22 -9.81
C LEU A 179 -18.53 41.48 -11.19
N VAL A 180 -18.72 40.42 -11.97
CA VAL A 180 -19.30 40.44 -13.30
C VAL A 180 -20.74 39.92 -13.19
N GLY A 181 -21.74 40.77 -13.43
CA GLY A 181 -23.15 40.38 -13.28
C GLY A 181 -23.60 40.31 -11.82
N THR A 182 -24.37 39.29 -11.45
CA THR A 182 -25.02 39.20 -10.11
C THR A 182 -24.22 38.38 -9.10
N CYS A 183 -23.55 37.31 -9.52
CA CYS A 183 -22.70 36.49 -8.64
C CYS A 183 -21.55 35.77 -9.36
N ASP A 184 -21.12 36.27 -10.53
CA ASP A 184 -19.92 35.77 -11.19
C ASP A 184 -18.72 36.66 -10.83
N TYR A 185 -17.63 36.03 -10.40
CA TYR A 185 -16.42 36.72 -9.98
C TYR A 185 -15.32 36.50 -11.02
N ALA A 186 -14.50 37.52 -11.26
CA ALA A 186 -13.35 37.45 -12.13
C ALA A 186 -12.09 37.92 -11.39
N THR A 187 -10.99 37.19 -11.58
CA THR A 187 -9.68 37.55 -11.06
C THR A 187 -8.58 37.14 -12.03
N GLN A 188 -7.40 37.70 -11.86
CA GLN A 188 -6.26 37.50 -12.76
C GLN A 188 -5.01 37.15 -11.96
N ILE A 189 -4.26 36.16 -12.45
CA ILE A 189 -2.95 35.75 -11.91
C ILE A 189 -1.93 35.69 -13.04
N HIS A 190 -0.68 36.02 -12.73
CA HIS A 190 0.43 35.84 -13.66
C HIS A 190 1.25 34.64 -13.21
N HIS A 191 1.42 33.65 -14.09
CA HIS A 191 2.12 32.41 -13.74
C HIS A 191 2.79 31.76 -14.97
N PRO A 192 3.99 31.16 -14.81
CA PRO A 192 4.66 30.44 -15.90
C PRO A 192 3.85 29.27 -16.46
N SER A 193 3.02 28.62 -15.64
CA SER A 193 2.12 27.54 -16.09
C SER A 193 1.03 28.01 -17.06
N GLY A 194 0.79 29.32 -17.15
CA GLY A 194 -0.08 29.90 -18.17
C GLY A 194 0.55 29.91 -19.57
N CYS A 195 1.85 29.64 -19.70
CA CYS A 195 2.57 29.65 -20.96
C CYS A 195 2.43 28.30 -21.69
N ALA A 196 2.02 28.36 -22.96
CA ALA A 196 1.85 27.16 -23.79
C ALA A 196 3.19 26.52 -24.16
N VAL A 197 3.27 25.19 -24.09
CA VAL A 197 4.35 24.42 -24.72
C VAL A 197 3.96 24.15 -26.17
N ILE A 198 4.77 24.64 -27.11
CA ILE A 198 4.53 24.49 -28.54
C ILE A 198 5.23 23.22 -29.03
N ILE A 199 4.45 22.27 -29.53
CA ILE A 199 4.97 21.07 -30.19
C ILE A 199 4.70 21.22 -31.68
N SER A 200 5.77 21.27 -32.48
CA SER A 200 5.65 21.25 -33.94
C SER A 200 5.23 19.86 -34.40
N SER A 201 3.99 19.73 -34.85
CA SER A 201 3.51 18.54 -35.54
C SER A 201 4.11 18.53 -36.94
N HIS A 202 5.20 17.79 -37.15
CA HIS A 202 5.58 17.38 -38.50
C HIS A 202 4.77 16.13 -38.84
N GLY A 203 3.83 16.30 -39.75
CA GLY A 203 2.96 15.26 -40.26
C GLY A 203 3.71 14.22 -41.11
N ASP A 204 3.13 13.03 -41.06
CA ASP A 204 3.18 11.92 -42.02
C ASP A 204 4.44 11.05 -42.10
N GLY A 205 4.51 10.11 -41.16
CA GLY A 205 5.20 8.83 -41.34
C GLY A 205 4.66 7.78 -40.37
N MET A 206 4.18 6.64 -40.88
CA MET A 206 3.93 5.46 -40.04
C MET A 206 5.28 5.07 -39.41
N GLY A 207 5.45 5.37 -38.11
CA GLY A 207 6.73 5.18 -37.43
C GLY A 207 7.25 3.75 -37.57
N TRP A 208 8.57 3.56 -37.50
CA TRP A 208 9.26 2.26 -37.61
C TRP A 208 8.53 1.13 -36.85
N PHE A 209 7.98 1.45 -35.69
CA PHE A 209 7.25 0.52 -34.85
C PHE A 209 5.99 -0.05 -35.52
N GLY A 210 5.25 0.76 -36.27
CA GLY A 210 4.08 0.33 -37.04
C GLY A 210 4.47 -0.59 -38.20
N THR A 211 5.52 -0.23 -38.94
CA THR A 211 6.06 -1.05 -40.04
C THR A 211 6.59 -2.39 -39.52
N MET A 212 7.27 -2.39 -38.38
CA MET A 212 7.77 -3.62 -37.74
C MET A 212 6.63 -4.53 -37.27
N LEU A 213 5.56 -3.96 -36.72
CA LEU A 213 4.39 -4.72 -36.26
C LEU A 213 3.68 -5.41 -37.45
N ILE A 214 3.54 -4.72 -38.58
CA ILE A 214 2.92 -5.26 -39.80
C ILE A 214 3.75 -6.42 -40.36
N ILE A 215 5.09 -6.27 -40.39
CA ILE A 215 5.99 -7.32 -40.85
C ILE A 215 5.89 -8.57 -39.95
N ILE A 216 5.85 -8.38 -38.62
CA ILE A 216 5.69 -9.48 -37.67
C ILE A 216 4.35 -10.21 -37.89
N LEU A 217 3.25 -9.48 -38.03
CA LEU A 217 1.93 -10.07 -38.29
C LEU A 217 1.89 -10.85 -39.61
N PHE A 218 2.58 -10.38 -40.64
CA PHE A 218 2.71 -11.07 -41.91
C PHE A 218 3.44 -12.42 -41.78
N PHE A 219 4.60 -12.44 -41.12
CA PHE A 219 5.36 -13.68 -40.90
C PHE A 219 4.59 -14.68 -40.02
N PHE A 220 3.87 -14.19 -39.01
CA PHE A 220 2.98 -15.01 -38.20
C PHE A 220 1.86 -15.65 -39.04
N GLY A 221 1.23 -14.89 -39.94
CA GLY A 221 0.21 -15.41 -40.84
C GLY A 221 0.72 -16.53 -41.75
N VAL A 222 1.91 -16.32 -42.35
CA VAL A 222 2.56 -17.34 -43.21
C VAL A 222 2.88 -18.61 -42.42
N TYR A 223 3.39 -18.47 -41.19
CA TYR A 223 3.72 -19.59 -40.33
C TYR A 223 2.49 -20.45 -39.97
N PHE A 224 1.38 -19.82 -39.57
CA PHE A 224 0.16 -20.53 -39.20
C PHE A 224 -0.50 -21.20 -40.41
N LEU A 225 -0.64 -20.50 -41.53
CA LEU A 225 -1.28 -21.04 -42.73
C LEU A 225 -0.43 -22.14 -43.37
N GLY A 226 0.87 -21.89 -43.55
CA GLY A 226 1.79 -22.88 -44.13
C GLY A 226 1.92 -24.13 -43.25
N GLY A 227 2.05 -23.95 -41.93
CA GLY A 227 2.14 -25.07 -41.00
C GLY A 227 0.84 -25.87 -40.88
N ALA A 228 -0.32 -25.22 -40.94
CA ALA A 228 -1.62 -25.90 -40.95
C ALA A 228 -1.84 -26.72 -42.24
N VAL A 229 -1.52 -26.15 -43.41
CA VAL A 229 -1.61 -26.85 -44.71
C VAL A 229 -0.66 -28.05 -44.75
N TYR A 230 0.58 -27.88 -44.30
CA TYR A 230 1.55 -28.98 -44.23
C TYR A 230 1.08 -30.10 -43.29
N ARG A 231 0.61 -29.77 -42.08
CA ARG A 231 0.10 -30.77 -41.12
C ARG A 231 -1.17 -31.49 -41.61
N TYR A 232 -2.03 -30.80 -42.35
CA TYR A 232 -3.23 -31.39 -42.91
C TYR A 232 -2.94 -32.34 -44.08
N TYR A 233 -2.13 -31.90 -45.05
CA TYR A 233 -1.88 -32.66 -46.28
C TYR A 233 -0.73 -33.67 -46.17
N SER A 234 0.35 -33.36 -45.46
CA SER A 234 1.51 -34.26 -45.35
C SER A 234 1.47 -35.18 -44.13
N LEU A 235 0.76 -34.81 -43.05
CA LEU A 235 0.69 -35.61 -41.82
C LEU A 235 -0.70 -36.19 -41.52
N GLY A 236 -1.73 -35.83 -42.30
CA GLY A 236 -3.09 -36.37 -42.16
C GLY A 236 -3.80 -36.04 -40.85
N ILE A 237 -3.27 -35.08 -40.08
CA ILE A 237 -3.80 -34.69 -38.76
C ILE A 237 -5.10 -33.91 -38.96
N ARG A 238 -6.14 -34.25 -38.19
CA ARG A 238 -7.46 -33.63 -38.23
C ARG A 238 -7.82 -33.03 -36.88
N GLY A 239 -8.64 -31.97 -36.88
CA GLY A 239 -9.07 -31.29 -35.66
C GLY A 239 -8.12 -30.19 -35.21
N ILE A 240 -8.10 -29.90 -33.91
CA ILE A 240 -7.45 -28.71 -33.36
C ILE A 240 -5.91 -28.79 -33.36
N ASP A 241 -5.37 -29.99 -33.51
CA ASP A 241 -3.93 -30.28 -33.55
C ASP A 241 -3.26 -29.93 -34.90
N ILE A 242 -4.06 -29.46 -35.87
CA ILE A 242 -3.56 -28.85 -37.13
C ILE A 242 -2.75 -27.59 -36.84
N ILE A 243 -3.03 -26.88 -35.73
CA ILE A 243 -2.34 -25.66 -35.36
C ILE A 243 -0.88 -25.98 -34.96
N PRO A 244 0.13 -25.40 -35.65
CA PRO A 244 1.53 -25.61 -35.31
C PRO A 244 1.86 -25.14 -33.88
N ASN A 245 2.57 -25.96 -33.10
CA ASN A 245 3.03 -25.63 -31.74
C ASN A 245 1.90 -25.23 -30.75
N LEU A 246 0.74 -25.89 -30.83
CA LEU A 246 -0.44 -25.60 -30.00
C LEU A 246 -0.15 -25.53 -28.48
N GLU A 247 0.69 -26.43 -27.95
CA GLU A 247 1.06 -26.45 -26.52
C GLU A 247 1.86 -25.20 -26.07
N PHE A 248 2.69 -24.66 -26.97
CA PHE A 248 3.40 -23.40 -26.74
C PHE A 248 2.42 -22.22 -26.67
N TRP A 249 1.45 -22.17 -27.59
CA TRP A 249 0.42 -21.12 -27.58
C TRP A 249 -0.51 -21.21 -26.37
N ALA A 250 -0.79 -22.43 -25.89
CA ALA A 250 -1.61 -22.67 -24.70
C ALA A 250 -0.92 -22.28 -23.38
N SER A 251 0.42 -22.14 -23.37
CA SER A 251 1.24 -21.84 -22.18
C SER A 251 1.67 -20.38 -22.04
N LEU A 252 1.22 -19.48 -22.94
CA LEU A 252 1.48 -18.04 -22.86
C LEU A 252 0.68 -17.33 -21.73
N PRO A 253 1.18 -16.20 -21.17
CA PRO A 253 0.55 -15.49 -20.05
C PRO A 253 -0.93 -15.08 -20.29
N HIS A 254 -1.71 -15.02 -19.20
CA HIS A 254 -3.18 -14.91 -19.18
C HIS A 254 -3.83 -13.83 -20.09
N THR A 255 -3.13 -12.75 -20.43
CA THR A 255 -3.63 -11.68 -21.32
C THR A 255 -3.72 -12.06 -22.80
N LEU A 256 -2.87 -12.97 -23.28
CA LEU A 256 -2.98 -13.54 -24.65
C LEU A 256 -3.91 -14.76 -24.68
N GLN A 257 -4.06 -15.41 -23.53
CA GLN A 257 -4.86 -16.62 -23.38
C GLN A 257 -6.35 -16.37 -23.62
N SER A 258 -6.89 -15.21 -23.26
CA SER A 258 -8.32 -14.89 -23.46
C SER A 258 -8.71 -14.81 -24.95
N SER A 259 -7.88 -14.18 -25.78
CA SER A 259 -8.09 -14.09 -27.22
C SER A 259 -7.92 -15.45 -27.92
N PHE A 260 -6.90 -16.22 -27.52
CA PHE A 260 -6.62 -17.53 -28.12
C PHE A 260 -7.65 -18.59 -27.68
N THR A 261 -8.04 -18.62 -26.41
CA THR A 261 -9.06 -19.56 -25.88
C THR A 261 -10.46 -19.25 -26.41
N SER A 262 -10.77 -18.00 -26.71
CA SER A 262 -12.03 -17.63 -27.39
C SER A 262 -12.10 -18.20 -28.82
N LEU A 263 -10.98 -18.12 -29.58
CA LEU A 263 -10.88 -18.68 -30.92
C LEU A 263 -10.93 -20.22 -30.92
N VAL A 264 -10.23 -20.85 -29.97
CA VAL A 264 -10.16 -22.30 -29.74
C VAL A 264 -11.50 -22.86 -29.25
N ARG A 265 -12.24 -22.14 -28.38
CA ARG A 265 -13.59 -22.52 -27.93
C ARG A 265 -14.61 -22.51 -29.07
N ARG A 266 -14.44 -21.67 -30.10
CA ARG A 266 -15.35 -21.65 -31.26
C ARG A 266 -15.27 -22.93 -32.10
N PHE A 267 -14.20 -23.72 -31.98
CA PHE A 267 -14.05 -25.03 -32.62
C PHE A 267 -14.48 -26.21 -31.72
N ARG A 268 -14.79 -25.98 -30.44
CA ARG A 268 -15.17 -27.02 -29.48
C ARG A 268 -16.63 -26.80 -29.06
N GLY A 269 -17.53 -27.63 -29.60
CA GLY A 269 -18.97 -27.58 -29.28
C GLY A 269 -19.28 -27.69 -27.78
N PRO A 270 -20.48 -27.25 -27.34
CA PRO A 270 -20.72 -26.90 -25.95
C PRO A 270 -20.99 -28.12 -25.06
N SER A 271 -20.44 -28.11 -23.84
CA SER A 271 -20.98 -28.84 -22.70
C SER A 271 -20.98 -27.95 -21.46
N HIS A 272 -22.11 -27.99 -20.76
CA HIS A 272 -22.48 -27.24 -19.56
C HIS A 272 -21.72 -27.70 -18.31
N GLY A 273 -21.56 -26.80 -17.33
CA GLY A 273 -21.32 -27.17 -15.94
C GLY A 273 -20.78 -26.06 -15.06
N HIS A 274 -21.67 -25.38 -14.34
CA HIS A 274 -21.42 -24.38 -13.30
C HIS A 274 -20.82 -25.04 -12.03
N ARG A 275 -19.79 -24.44 -11.39
CA ARG A 275 -19.69 -24.44 -9.91
C ARG A 275 -18.73 -23.37 -9.37
N SER A 276 -19.17 -22.82 -8.24
CA SER A 276 -18.74 -21.66 -7.48
C SER A 276 -17.50 -21.88 -6.62
N THR A 277 -16.78 -20.76 -6.42
CA THR A 277 -16.05 -20.28 -5.24
C THR A 277 -16.06 -21.17 -3.98
N GLU A 278 -15.03 -22.03 -3.83
CA GLU A 278 -14.64 -22.62 -2.53
C GLU A 278 -13.17 -23.13 -2.48
N GLU A 279 -12.31 -22.78 -3.45
CA GLU A 279 -10.99 -23.44 -3.62
C GLU A 279 -9.77 -22.73 -3.01
N PHE A 280 -9.92 -21.62 -2.28
CA PHE A 280 -8.74 -20.86 -1.80
C PHE A 280 -8.17 -21.31 -0.44
N SER A 281 -8.84 -22.20 0.30
CA SER A 281 -8.32 -22.75 1.56
C SER A 281 -7.52 -24.07 1.37
N CYS A 282 -7.88 -24.88 0.37
CA CYS A 282 -7.24 -26.18 0.14
C CYS A 282 -5.89 -26.11 -0.60
N ILE A 283 -5.63 -25.07 -1.40
CA ILE A 283 -4.40 -25.02 -2.20
C ILE A 283 -3.16 -24.77 -1.31
N TYR A 284 -3.31 -24.07 -0.18
CA TYR A 284 -2.18 -23.82 0.73
C TYR A 284 -1.83 -25.06 1.59
N SER A 285 -2.83 -25.82 2.05
CA SER A 285 -2.61 -27.04 2.85
C SER A 285 -2.16 -28.23 2.00
N GLN A 286 -2.64 -28.34 0.75
CA GLN A 286 -2.25 -29.44 -0.14
C GLN A 286 -0.84 -29.25 -0.73
N GLN A 287 -0.37 -28.02 -0.92
CA GLN A 287 0.98 -27.78 -1.45
C GLN A 287 2.08 -27.92 -0.38
N GLN A 288 1.79 -27.68 0.90
CA GLN A 288 2.67 -28.10 2.00
C GLN A 288 2.74 -29.63 2.12
N ASN A 289 1.62 -30.33 1.93
CA ASN A 289 1.58 -31.80 1.99
C ASN A 289 2.26 -32.50 0.80
N SER A 290 2.27 -31.91 -0.41
CA SER A 290 2.96 -32.49 -1.57
C SER A 290 4.48 -32.26 -1.54
N ILE A 291 4.94 -31.15 -0.94
CA ILE A 291 6.37 -30.89 -0.70
C ILE A 291 6.89 -31.77 0.45
N SER A 292 6.05 -32.09 1.45
CA SER A 292 6.44 -32.95 2.59
C SER A 292 6.60 -34.44 2.23
N ARG A 293 5.85 -34.97 1.25
CA ARG A 293 5.92 -36.41 0.90
C ARG A 293 7.17 -36.83 0.12
N ASN A 294 7.87 -35.90 -0.54
CA ASN A 294 9.10 -36.21 -1.30
C ASN A 294 10.41 -35.85 -0.59
N ILE A 295 10.37 -35.37 0.66
CA ILE A 295 11.55 -35.06 1.49
C ILE A 295 11.57 -35.98 2.72
N LYS A 296 11.42 -37.29 2.52
CA LYS A 296 11.57 -38.30 3.59
C LYS A 296 12.95 -38.98 3.61
N LYS A 297 13.99 -38.38 3.02
CA LYS A 297 15.38 -38.84 3.14
C LYS A 297 16.30 -37.64 3.42
N ASN A 298 16.78 -37.55 4.67
CA ASN A 298 17.62 -36.50 5.28
C ASN A 298 16.95 -35.18 5.71
N LYS A 299 16.06 -35.21 6.72
CA LYS A 299 15.74 -34.00 7.51
C LYS A 299 16.98 -33.62 8.34
N GLN A 300 17.72 -32.60 7.91
CA GLN A 300 18.75 -31.98 8.72
C GLN A 300 18.07 -31.29 9.92
N LYS A 301 18.49 -31.63 11.15
CA LYS A 301 17.92 -31.05 12.37
C LYS A 301 18.11 -29.54 12.35
N LEU A 302 17.01 -28.78 12.45
CA LEU A 302 17.05 -27.32 12.48
C LEU A 302 17.80 -26.84 13.74
N PRO A 303 18.57 -25.74 13.66
CA PRO A 303 19.22 -25.19 14.84
C PRO A 303 18.21 -24.90 15.95
N PHE A 304 18.61 -25.17 17.19
CA PHE A 304 17.83 -25.01 18.44
C PHE A 304 16.62 -25.94 18.61
N ALA A 305 16.27 -26.76 17.62
CA ALA A 305 15.17 -27.70 17.75
C ALA A 305 15.50 -28.79 18.79
N ILE A 306 14.60 -29.00 19.75
CA ILE A 306 14.70 -30.06 20.76
C ILE A 306 13.64 -31.14 20.57
N GLY A 307 12.54 -30.84 19.88
CA GLY A 307 11.50 -31.78 19.48
C GLY A 307 10.82 -31.36 18.18
N GLU A 308 9.74 -32.03 17.82
CA GLU A 308 8.84 -31.61 16.72
C GLU A 308 7.42 -31.50 17.30
N THR A 309 6.61 -30.58 16.77
CA THR A 309 5.16 -30.62 17.04
C THR A 309 4.54 -31.85 16.41
N LYS A 310 3.33 -32.22 16.85
CA LYS A 310 2.57 -33.32 16.25
C LYS A 310 2.45 -33.11 14.73
N GLU A 311 2.75 -34.15 13.96
CA GLU A 311 2.70 -34.11 12.49
C GLU A 311 1.32 -33.61 12.03
N GLY A 312 1.32 -32.61 11.15
CA GLY A 312 0.11 -31.97 10.65
C GLY A 312 -0.44 -30.81 11.52
N CYS A 313 0.16 -30.48 12.67
CA CYS A 313 -0.30 -29.33 13.46
C CYS A 313 0.12 -27.98 12.86
N ASP A 314 -0.85 -27.21 12.38
CA ASP A 314 -0.66 -25.79 12.11
C ASP A 314 -0.89 -24.97 13.38
N VAL A 315 0.20 -24.56 14.03
CA VAL A 315 0.17 -23.77 15.27
C VAL A 315 -0.45 -22.39 15.10
N PHE A 316 -0.64 -21.91 13.87
CA PHE A 316 -1.25 -20.62 13.57
C PHE A 316 -2.75 -20.71 13.25
N ASN A 317 -3.30 -21.92 13.20
CA ASN A 317 -4.73 -22.18 12.98
C ASN A 317 -5.38 -22.72 14.26
N GLY A 318 -6.33 -21.99 14.81
CA GLY A 318 -6.79 -22.19 16.17
C GLY A 318 -7.84 -21.18 16.61
N ARG A 319 -8.00 -21.07 17.93
CA ARG A 319 -8.93 -20.14 18.57
C ARG A 319 -8.34 -19.56 19.84
N TRP A 320 -8.83 -18.39 20.24
CA TRP A 320 -8.56 -17.82 21.55
C TRP A 320 -9.39 -18.52 22.62
N VAL A 321 -8.74 -18.86 23.72
CA VAL A 321 -9.36 -19.48 24.90
C VAL A 321 -8.98 -18.68 26.15
N TRP A 322 -9.92 -18.56 27.08
CA TRP A 322 -9.67 -17.93 28.36
C TRP A 322 -8.75 -18.80 29.21
N ASP A 323 -7.79 -18.18 29.90
CA ASP A 323 -6.79 -18.84 30.74
C ASP A 323 -6.53 -18.02 32.02
N GLU A 324 -7.04 -18.52 33.14
CA GLU A 324 -6.91 -17.90 34.47
C GLU A 324 -5.45 -17.78 34.95
N LYS A 325 -4.52 -18.51 34.33
CA LYS A 325 -3.09 -18.47 34.70
C LYS A 325 -2.33 -17.32 34.03
N ARG A 326 -3.01 -16.52 33.23
CA ARG A 326 -2.44 -15.35 32.55
C ARG A 326 -2.69 -14.06 33.34
N PRO A 327 -1.92 -12.98 33.06
CA PRO A 327 -0.75 -12.93 32.17
C PRO A 327 0.49 -13.69 32.72
N LEU A 328 1.51 -13.91 31.89
CA LEU A 328 2.75 -14.61 32.30
C LEU A 328 3.64 -13.75 33.22
N TYR A 329 3.45 -12.44 33.19
CA TYR A 329 4.05 -11.44 34.05
C TYR A 329 3.06 -10.28 34.21
N GLU A 330 3.15 -9.54 35.31
CA GLU A 330 2.39 -8.31 35.52
C GLU A 330 3.09 -7.12 34.85
N GLU A 331 2.33 -6.13 34.39
CA GLU A 331 2.87 -4.90 33.78
C GLU A 331 3.88 -4.21 34.71
N SER A 332 3.55 -4.08 35.99
CA SER A 332 4.41 -3.45 37.01
C SER A 332 5.66 -4.24 37.37
N ALA A 333 5.72 -5.54 37.00
CA ALA A 333 6.84 -6.41 37.29
C ALA A 333 7.94 -6.35 36.21
N CYS A 334 7.71 -5.67 35.08
CA CYS A 334 8.71 -5.51 34.02
C CYS A 334 9.03 -4.03 33.77
N PRO A 335 10.15 -3.50 34.29
CA PRO A 335 10.50 -2.09 34.17
C PRO A 335 10.92 -1.68 32.75
N TYR A 336 11.09 -2.65 31.85
CA TYR A 336 11.51 -2.44 30.46
C TYR A 336 10.36 -2.12 29.51
N ILE A 337 9.10 -2.21 29.97
CA ILE A 337 7.96 -1.84 29.15
C ILE A 337 7.98 -0.33 28.92
N GLN A 338 7.99 0.07 27.65
CA GLN A 338 7.97 1.48 27.31
C GLN A 338 6.60 2.09 27.66
N PRO A 339 6.55 3.36 28.12
CA PRO A 339 5.29 4.02 28.52
C PRO A 339 4.19 4.06 27.45
N GLN A 340 4.54 3.81 26.19
CA GLN A 340 3.58 3.69 25.10
C GLN A 340 2.77 2.38 25.14
N LEU A 341 3.21 1.36 25.89
CA LEU A 341 2.62 0.01 25.94
C LEU A 341 2.12 -0.39 27.35
N THR A 342 2.44 0.41 28.39
CA THR A 342 1.98 0.24 29.78
C THR A 342 0.55 0.77 29.96
N CYS A 343 -0.44 -0.02 29.57
CA CYS A 343 -1.83 0.42 29.56
C CYS A 343 -2.44 0.58 30.95
N GLN A 344 -2.11 -0.31 31.89
CA GLN A 344 -2.65 -0.25 33.24
C GLN A 344 -2.12 0.97 34.00
N GLU A 345 -0.82 1.25 33.89
CA GLU A 345 -0.18 2.45 34.45
C GLU A 345 -0.81 3.73 33.91
N HIS A 346 -1.27 3.71 32.65
CA HIS A 346 -1.92 4.85 32.00
C HIS A 346 -3.45 4.83 32.14
N GLY A 347 -3.98 4.10 33.12
CA GLY A 347 -5.36 4.20 33.58
C GLY A 347 -6.36 3.32 32.84
N ARG A 348 -5.91 2.29 32.11
CA ARG A 348 -6.81 1.31 31.50
C ARG A 348 -7.57 0.54 32.58
N PRO A 349 -8.92 0.58 32.61
CA PRO A 349 -9.68 -0.01 33.71
C PRO A 349 -9.87 -1.53 33.59
N ASP A 350 -9.94 -2.08 32.38
CA ASP A 350 -10.15 -3.50 32.13
C ASP A 350 -8.83 -4.27 32.03
N LYS A 351 -8.80 -5.52 32.50
CA LYS A 351 -7.66 -6.45 32.42
C LYS A 351 -7.96 -7.73 31.64
N ASP A 352 -9.21 -7.97 31.26
CA ASP A 352 -9.67 -9.21 30.62
C ASP A 352 -8.89 -9.56 29.35
N TYR A 353 -8.42 -8.57 28.60
CA TYR A 353 -7.61 -8.77 27.40
C TYR A 353 -6.29 -9.54 27.67
N GLN A 354 -5.78 -9.52 28.91
CA GLN A 354 -4.56 -10.20 29.32
C GLN A 354 -4.76 -11.71 29.51
N HIS A 355 -6.00 -12.16 29.74
CA HIS A 355 -6.33 -13.55 30.11
C HIS A 355 -6.56 -14.48 28.92
N TRP A 356 -6.30 -14.03 27.69
CA TRP A 356 -6.51 -14.85 26.49
C TRP A 356 -5.24 -15.58 26.07
N ARG A 357 -5.37 -16.89 25.80
CA ARG A 357 -4.34 -17.76 25.22
C ARG A 357 -4.75 -18.25 23.83
N TRP A 358 -3.80 -18.36 22.92
CA TRP A 358 -4.02 -19.03 21.64
C TRP A 358 -3.95 -20.56 21.78
N GLN A 359 -4.98 -21.25 21.27
CA GLN A 359 -5.07 -22.70 21.27
C GLN A 359 -5.21 -23.19 19.81
N PRO A 360 -4.16 -23.79 19.22
CA PRO A 360 -4.26 -24.46 17.94
C PRO A 360 -5.30 -25.57 17.95
N HIS A 361 -5.91 -25.86 16.80
CA HIS A 361 -6.95 -26.88 16.70
C HIS A 361 -6.40 -28.31 16.87
N ASP A 362 -5.27 -28.60 16.24
CA ASP A 362 -4.75 -29.97 16.11
C ASP A 362 -3.72 -30.36 17.17
N CYS A 363 -3.23 -29.39 17.94
CA CYS A 363 -2.28 -29.60 19.02
C CYS A 363 -2.36 -28.50 20.09
N SER A 364 -1.61 -28.68 21.19
CA SER A 364 -1.43 -27.65 22.20
C SER A 364 -0.04 -27.04 22.09
N LEU A 365 0.05 -25.73 22.31
CA LEU A 365 1.35 -25.06 22.39
C LEU A 365 2.09 -25.54 23.65
N PRO A 366 3.41 -25.79 23.57
CA PRO A 366 4.23 -25.95 24.76
C PRO A 366 4.18 -24.65 25.58
N SER A 367 4.10 -24.79 26.91
CA SER A 367 4.20 -23.63 27.80
C SER A 367 5.54 -22.93 27.58
N PHE A 368 5.52 -21.60 27.57
CA PHE A 368 6.74 -20.80 27.49
C PHE A 368 7.65 -21.12 28.67
N ASN A 369 8.89 -21.53 28.38
CA ASN A 369 9.88 -21.84 29.39
C ASN A 369 11.04 -20.85 29.30
N ALA A 370 11.02 -19.85 30.18
CA ALA A 370 12.04 -18.80 30.24
C ALA A 370 13.44 -19.38 30.51
N THR A 371 13.58 -20.41 31.36
CA THR A 371 14.86 -21.07 31.62
C THR A 371 15.42 -21.72 30.36
N LEU A 372 14.59 -22.44 29.59
CA LEU A 372 15.01 -23.02 28.32
C LEU A 372 15.44 -21.94 27.31
N MET A 373 14.68 -20.84 27.24
CA MET A 373 15.05 -19.72 26.38
C MET A 373 16.41 -19.13 26.76
N LEU A 374 16.61 -18.84 28.04
CA LEU A 374 17.85 -18.27 28.56
C LEU A 374 19.06 -19.19 28.36
N GLU A 375 18.94 -20.47 28.69
CA GLU A 375 20.01 -21.45 28.46
C GLU A 375 20.33 -21.62 26.97
N THR A 376 19.32 -21.55 26.12
CA THR A 376 19.51 -21.57 24.66
C THR A 376 20.26 -20.34 24.17
N LEU A 377 20.02 -19.18 24.78
CA LEU A 377 20.67 -17.91 24.44
C LEU A 377 22.06 -17.76 25.07
N ARG A 378 22.53 -18.71 25.89
CA ARG A 378 23.84 -18.61 26.54
C ARG A 378 24.96 -18.45 25.52
N GLY A 379 25.72 -17.35 25.60
CA GLY A 379 26.78 -17.01 24.65
C GLY A 379 26.28 -16.62 23.25
N LYS A 380 25.00 -16.21 23.12
CA LYS A 380 24.33 -15.96 21.84
C LYS A 380 23.62 -14.61 21.77
N LYS A 381 23.32 -14.23 20.54
CA LYS A 381 22.58 -13.01 20.21
C LYS A 381 21.24 -13.32 19.53
N MET A 382 20.16 -12.83 20.13
CA MET A 382 18.84 -12.79 19.53
C MET A 382 18.52 -11.37 19.07
N LEU A 383 18.13 -11.19 17.80
CA LEU A 383 17.94 -9.89 17.19
C LEU A 383 16.55 -9.75 16.55
N PHE A 384 15.77 -8.80 17.05
CA PHE A 384 14.54 -8.33 16.42
C PHE A 384 14.87 -7.16 15.47
N VAL A 385 14.37 -7.20 14.25
CA VAL A 385 14.61 -6.15 13.24
C VAL A 385 13.30 -5.76 12.58
N GLY A 386 12.93 -4.47 12.66
CA GLY A 386 11.69 -4.04 12.01
C GLY A 386 11.17 -2.68 12.45
N ASP A 387 9.85 -2.55 12.42
CA ASP A 387 9.11 -1.36 12.83
C ASP A 387 8.72 -1.41 14.33
N SER A 388 7.85 -0.48 14.76
CA SER A 388 7.44 -0.36 16.17
C SER A 388 6.69 -1.59 16.70
N LEU A 389 6.05 -2.40 15.85
CA LEU A 389 5.35 -3.61 16.29
C LEU A 389 6.35 -4.70 16.65
N ASN A 390 7.44 -4.81 15.88
CA ASN A 390 8.53 -5.72 16.23
C ASN A 390 9.28 -5.28 17.49
N ARG A 391 9.36 -3.97 17.75
CA ARG A 391 9.88 -3.44 19.03
C ARG A 391 9.00 -3.90 20.21
N GLY A 392 7.69 -3.87 20.05
CA GLY A 392 6.78 -4.41 21.07
C GLY A 392 6.96 -5.92 21.28
N GLN A 393 7.17 -6.70 20.22
CA GLN A 393 7.50 -8.13 20.34
C GLN A 393 8.84 -8.35 21.06
N PHE A 394 9.85 -7.53 20.79
CA PHE A 394 11.12 -7.54 21.52
C PHE A 394 10.93 -7.27 23.02
N VAL A 395 10.20 -6.21 23.38
CA VAL A 395 9.95 -5.85 24.78
C VAL A 395 9.18 -6.97 25.51
N SER A 396 8.18 -7.58 24.86
CA SER A 396 7.49 -8.76 25.39
C SER A 396 8.45 -9.92 25.66
N MET A 397 9.40 -10.20 24.75
CA MET A 397 10.39 -11.28 24.96
C MET A 397 11.29 -10.98 26.17
N VAL A 398 11.72 -9.73 26.32
CA VAL A 398 12.49 -9.27 27.49
C VAL A 398 11.69 -9.51 28.77
N CYS A 399 10.43 -9.08 28.84
CA CYS A 399 9.60 -9.27 30.03
C CYS A 399 9.32 -10.74 30.36
N LEU A 400 9.17 -11.58 29.34
CA LEU A 400 8.97 -13.03 29.52
C LEU A 400 10.18 -13.73 30.16
N VAL A 401 11.40 -13.23 29.95
CA VAL A 401 12.62 -13.82 30.53
C VAL A 401 13.15 -13.08 31.76
N HIS A 402 12.89 -11.77 31.87
CA HIS A 402 13.37 -10.86 32.92
C HIS A 402 13.15 -11.42 34.33
N ARG A 403 11.97 -11.97 34.62
CA ARG A 403 11.61 -12.45 35.97
C ARG A 403 12.58 -13.50 36.54
N LEU A 404 13.32 -14.22 35.71
CA LEU A 404 14.29 -15.23 36.16
C LEU A 404 15.72 -14.69 36.31
N ILE A 405 15.95 -13.43 35.95
CA ILE A 405 17.28 -12.81 35.96
C ILE A 405 17.41 -11.95 37.23
N PRO A 406 18.49 -12.11 38.02
CA PRO A 406 18.76 -11.22 39.16
C PRO A 406 18.93 -9.76 38.71
N GLU A 407 18.45 -8.79 39.48
CA GLU A 407 18.46 -7.35 39.11
C GLU A 407 19.85 -6.80 38.73
N ASN A 408 20.93 -7.33 39.32
CA ASN A 408 22.30 -6.91 39.04
C ASN A 408 22.93 -7.60 37.80
N ALA A 409 22.28 -8.65 37.30
CA ALA A 409 22.74 -9.50 36.20
C ALA A 409 22.17 -9.11 34.83
N GLU A 410 21.44 -7.99 34.75
CA GLU A 410 20.84 -7.48 33.51
C GLU A 410 21.08 -5.97 33.31
N SER A 411 20.91 -5.52 32.07
CA SER A 411 20.93 -4.09 31.71
C SER A 411 20.25 -3.85 30.36
N MET A 412 19.64 -2.67 30.20
CA MET A 412 19.10 -2.19 28.93
C MET A 412 19.83 -0.92 28.51
N GLU A 413 20.34 -0.89 27.28
CA GLU A 413 20.98 0.28 26.70
C GLU A 413 20.44 0.60 25.30
N THR A 414 20.33 1.88 24.96
CA THR A 414 19.95 2.33 23.62
C THR A 414 21.16 2.97 22.97
N VAL A 415 21.64 2.39 21.86
CA VAL A 415 22.85 2.83 21.14
C VAL A 415 22.53 2.98 19.66
N GLY A 416 22.41 4.23 19.20
CA GLY A 416 22.04 4.53 17.82
C GLY A 416 20.66 3.95 17.48
N ASN A 417 20.62 2.99 16.55
CA ASN A 417 19.38 2.30 16.15
C ASN A 417 19.08 1.03 16.97
N PHE A 418 19.89 0.72 17.97
CA PHE A 418 19.76 -0.47 18.79
C PHE A 418 19.13 -0.18 20.15
N ASP A 419 18.25 -1.06 20.59
CA ASP A 419 17.96 -1.30 22.01
C ASP A 419 18.54 -2.68 22.36
N ILE A 420 19.43 -2.74 23.37
CA ILE A 420 20.20 -3.94 23.72
C ILE A 420 19.89 -4.31 25.17
N PHE A 421 19.27 -5.47 25.35
CA PHE A 421 19.08 -6.10 26.65
C PHE A 421 20.16 -7.16 26.87
N THR A 422 21.07 -6.90 27.81
CA THR A 422 22.19 -7.79 28.14
C THR A 422 21.91 -8.60 29.38
N ILE A 423 22.20 -9.89 29.32
CA ILE A 423 22.01 -10.85 30.40
C ILE A 423 23.39 -11.41 30.77
N LYS A 424 24.01 -10.83 31.80
CA LYS A 424 25.44 -11.00 32.14
C LYS A 424 25.77 -12.45 32.47
N ASP A 425 24.98 -13.09 33.32
CA ASP A 425 25.21 -14.48 33.77
C ASP A 425 25.10 -15.51 32.64
N TYR A 426 24.42 -15.14 31.56
CA TYR A 426 24.27 -15.96 30.36
C TYR A 426 25.23 -15.56 29.25
N ASN A 427 25.95 -14.44 29.38
CA ASN A 427 26.71 -13.84 28.30
C ASN A 427 25.88 -13.75 27.01
N ALA A 428 24.64 -13.27 27.14
CA ALA A 428 23.63 -13.29 26.09
C ALA A 428 23.05 -11.90 25.85
N THR A 429 22.60 -11.63 24.62
CA THR A 429 21.87 -10.40 24.29
C THR A 429 20.55 -10.69 23.59
N ILE A 430 19.52 -9.95 23.97
CA ILE A 430 18.28 -9.81 23.22
C ILE A 430 18.25 -8.36 22.73
N GLU A 431 18.17 -8.16 21.42
CA GLU A 431 18.37 -6.85 20.81
C GLU A 431 17.21 -6.50 19.89
N PHE A 432 16.91 -5.22 19.78
CA PHE A 432 16.05 -4.65 18.74
C PHE A 432 16.85 -3.68 17.87
N TYR A 433 16.67 -3.77 16.55
CA TYR A 433 17.24 -2.83 15.59
C TYR A 433 16.14 -2.15 14.77
N TRP A 434 16.11 -0.81 14.82
CA TRP A 434 15.18 -0.01 14.05
C TRP A 434 15.51 -0.03 12.55
N ALA A 435 14.68 -0.74 11.79
CA ALA A 435 14.73 -0.79 10.32
C ALA A 435 13.30 -1.04 9.79
N PRO A 436 12.42 -0.03 9.85
CA PRO A 436 10.98 -0.22 9.66
C PRO A 436 10.59 -0.70 8.26
N PHE A 437 11.44 -0.44 7.26
CA PHE A 437 11.30 -0.93 5.89
C PHE A 437 12.31 -2.03 5.52
N LEU A 438 13.15 -2.45 6.46
CA LEU A 438 14.36 -3.29 6.31
C LEU A 438 15.45 -2.69 5.42
N LEU A 439 15.07 -2.08 4.29
CA LEU A 439 15.91 -1.29 3.42
C LEU A 439 16.18 0.09 4.02
N GLU A 440 17.23 0.75 3.52
CA GLU A 440 17.53 2.15 3.84
C GLU A 440 16.37 3.06 3.41
N SER A 441 15.97 3.97 4.28
CA SER A 441 14.83 4.87 4.12
C SER A 441 15.10 6.21 4.79
N ASN A 442 14.31 7.22 4.41
CA ASN A 442 14.34 8.51 5.11
C ASN A 442 13.75 8.44 6.54
N SER A 443 13.29 7.28 6.98
CA SER A 443 12.62 7.07 8.28
C SER A 443 13.42 6.16 9.23
N ASP A 444 14.72 6.01 8.99
CA ASP A 444 15.61 5.10 9.74
C ASP A 444 16.14 5.68 11.06
N HIS A 445 15.77 6.93 11.40
CA HIS A 445 16.14 7.52 12.68
C HIS A 445 15.11 7.14 13.76
N PRO A 446 15.50 6.50 14.89
CA PRO A 446 14.55 5.94 15.87
C PRO A 446 13.63 6.97 16.53
N GLU A 447 14.02 8.25 16.57
CA GLU A 447 13.18 9.35 17.07
C GLU A 447 12.61 10.27 15.96
N LYS A 448 13.44 10.66 14.98
CA LYS A 448 13.09 11.59 13.90
C LYS A 448 12.59 10.87 12.64
N HIS A 449 11.58 10.02 12.79
CA HIS A 449 11.05 9.18 11.70
C HIS A 449 9.58 9.45 11.33
N ARG A 450 8.95 10.46 11.94
CA ARG A 450 7.57 10.85 11.65
C ARG A 450 7.55 11.80 10.45
N ILE A 451 7.69 11.22 9.26
CA ILE A 451 7.73 11.94 7.98
C ILE A 451 6.48 11.56 7.17
N GLN A 452 5.83 12.56 6.56
CA GLN A 452 4.60 12.33 5.78
C GLN A 452 4.88 11.51 4.51
N GLU A 453 5.91 11.90 3.76
CA GLU A 453 6.36 11.19 2.56
C GLU A 453 7.52 10.25 2.89
N ARG A 454 7.23 8.96 2.90
CA ARG A 454 8.22 7.92 3.17
C ARG A 454 8.83 7.46 1.86
N VAL A 455 10.16 7.40 1.82
CA VAL A 455 10.92 6.98 0.64
C VAL A 455 11.85 5.86 1.05
N VAL A 456 11.86 4.78 0.26
CA VAL A 456 12.74 3.63 0.47
C VAL A 456 13.71 3.50 -0.68
N ARG A 457 14.99 3.34 -0.37
CA ARG A 457 16.04 3.15 -1.38
C ARG A 457 16.06 1.72 -1.88
N LYS A 458 16.11 1.56 -3.21
CA LYS A 458 16.13 0.25 -3.85
C LYS A 458 17.44 -0.48 -3.57
N GLY A 459 17.33 -1.75 -3.14
CA GLY A 459 18.48 -2.65 -3.04
C GLY A 459 19.50 -2.29 -1.95
N SER A 460 19.16 -1.38 -1.03
CA SER A 460 20.05 -0.79 -0.03
C SER A 460 20.14 -1.58 1.28
N ILE A 461 19.74 -2.86 1.29
CA ILE A 461 19.61 -3.62 2.54
C ILE A 461 20.91 -3.73 3.35
N ASN A 462 22.08 -3.61 2.71
CA ASN A 462 23.37 -3.64 3.40
C ASN A 462 23.62 -2.42 4.30
N ALA A 463 22.90 -1.30 4.10
CA ALA A 463 22.96 -0.14 5.00
C ALA A 463 22.65 -0.56 6.44
N HIS A 464 21.65 -1.43 6.62
CA HIS A 464 21.28 -2.02 7.90
C HIS A 464 21.89 -3.41 8.12
N GLY A 465 21.86 -4.25 7.09
CA GLY A 465 22.26 -5.66 7.16
C GLY A 465 23.68 -5.87 7.69
N LYS A 466 24.60 -4.92 7.55
CA LYS A 466 25.93 -5.01 8.18
C LYS A 466 25.86 -5.23 9.70
N TYR A 467 24.85 -4.69 10.38
CA TYR A 467 24.68 -4.78 11.83
C TYR A 467 23.94 -6.03 12.30
N TRP A 468 23.28 -6.75 11.38
CA TRP A 468 22.53 -7.96 11.70
C TRP A 468 23.39 -9.23 11.66
N LYS A 469 24.59 -9.13 11.09
CA LYS A 469 25.55 -10.25 11.01
C LYS A 469 25.94 -10.72 12.40
N GLY A 470 26.12 -12.03 12.55
CA GLY A 470 26.53 -12.65 13.81
C GLY A 470 25.37 -12.94 14.78
N ALA A 471 24.13 -12.55 14.47
CA ALA A 471 22.98 -13.00 15.25
C ALA A 471 22.75 -14.53 15.08
N ASP A 472 22.48 -15.21 16.19
CA ASP A 472 22.13 -16.64 16.22
C ASP A 472 20.64 -16.86 15.93
N ILE A 473 19.79 -15.93 16.36
CA ILE A 473 18.36 -15.93 16.10
C ILE A 473 17.98 -14.53 15.61
N ILE A 474 17.32 -14.43 14.46
CA ILE A 474 16.83 -13.15 13.94
C ILE A 474 15.33 -13.21 13.69
N VAL A 475 14.59 -12.19 14.14
CA VAL A 475 13.14 -12.06 14.00
C VAL A 475 12.83 -10.77 13.24
N LEU A 476 12.48 -10.92 11.97
CA LEU A 476 12.24 -9.81 11.05
C LEU A 476 10.75 -9.49 10.96
N ASN A 477 10.40 -8.21 10.90
CA ASN A 477 9.05 -7.76 10.60
C ASN A 477 9.08 -6.43 9.85
N THR A 478 8.12 -6.22 8.96
CA THR A 478 7.90 -4.93 8.32
C THR A 478 6.51 -4.91 7.69
N TYR A 479 5.65 -3.99 8.10
CA TYR A 479 4.32 -3.89 7.49
C TYR A 479 3.70 -2.50 7.59
N LEU A 480 3.55 -1.98 8.80
CA LEU A 480 2.67 -0.85 9.11
C LEU A 480 2.92 0.33 8.18
N TRP A 481 4.19 0.68 7.98
CA TRP A 481 4.56 1.89 7.26
C TRP A 481 4.47 1.78 5.74
N TRP A 482 4.34 0.57 5.21
CA TRP A 482 4.05 0.37 3.80
C TRP A 482 2.57 0.69 3.49
N MET A 483 1.67 0.62 4.48
CA MET A 483 0.21 0.68 4.28
C MET A 483 -0.31 2.13 4.25
N ARG A 484 0.34 3.02 3.50
CA ARG A 484 -0.07 4.44 3.39
C ARG A 484 -0.99 4.73 2.21
N GLY A 485 -1.00 3.87 1.20
CA GLY A 485 -1.74 4.09 -0.04
C GLY A 485 -1.57 2.93 -1.01
N PRO A 486 -2.13 3.00 -2.23
CA PRO A 486 -1.92 1.98 -3.26
C PRO A 486 -0.49 2.01 -3.80
N ASN A 487 0.17 3.17 -3.75
CA ASN A 487 1.50 3.40 -4.30
C ASN A 487 2.52 3.75 -3.21
N PHE A 488 3.80 3.65 -3.56
CA PHE A 488 4.93 3.85 -2.67
C PHE A 488 6.14 4.41 -3.43
N ASN A 489 6.88 5.32 -2.79
CA ASN A 489 8.03 6.01 -3.36
C ASN A 489 9.32 5.20 -3.19
N ILE A 490 9.97 4.89 -4.31
CA ILE A 490 11.24 4.16 -4.36
C ILE A 490 12.34 5.03 -4.97
N LEU A 491 13.37 5.30 -4.17
CA LEU A 491 14.59 5.97 -4.64
C LEU A 491 15.48 4.99 -5.39
N GLN A 492 15.89 5.32 -6.63
CA GLN A 492 16.80 4.50 -7.43
C GLN A 492 18.28 4.72 -7.08
N GLY A 493 18.65 5.96 -6.73
CA GLY A 493 20.02 6.41 -6.42
C GLY A 493 20.40 6.34 -4.93
N SER A 494 21.23 7.27 -4.48
CA SER A 494 21.58 7.49 -3.06
C SER A 494 20.77 8.61 -2.44
N PHE A 495 20.65 8.62 -1.10
CA PHE A 495 20.07 9.75 -0.38
C PHE A 495 20.96 11.00 -0.42
N ASP A 496 22.26 10.80 -0.68
CA ASP A 496 23.28 11.86 -0.78
C ASP A 496 23.33 12.51 -2.18
N ASP A 497 22.61 11.97 -3.16
CA ASP A 497 22.60 12.52 -4.52
C ASP A 497 21.89 13.89 -4.53
N GLU A 498 22.48 14.87 -5.22
CA GLU A 498 21.90 16.23 -5.35
C GLU A 498 20.52 16.20 -6.00
N VAL A 499 20.33 15.31 -6.99
CA VAL A 499 19.07 15.09 -7.68
C VAL A 499 18.55 13.71 -7.34
N LYS A 500 17.39 13.65 -6.68
CA LYS A 500 16.77 12.40 -6.22
C LYS A 500 15.86 11.83 -7.31
N ASP A 501 16.27 10.69 -7.89
CA ASP A 501 15.43 9.90 -8.80
C ASP A 501 14.47 9.00 -8.00
N ILE A 502 13.28 9.52 -7.72
CA ILE A 502 12.21 8.84 -6.99
C ILE A 502 11.16 8.36 -7.98
N VAL A 503 10.92 7.05 -7.99
CA VAL A 503 9.91 6.41 -8.82
C VAL A 503 8.78 5.91 -7.94
N GLU A 504 7.56 6.30 -8.29
CA GLU A 504 6.36 5.76 -7.67
C GLU A 504 6.02 4.38 -8.27
N VAL A 505 5.78 3.40 -7.41
CA VAL A 505 5.37 2.05 -7.81
C VAL A 505 4.24 1.57 -6.92
N SER A 506 3.52 0.51 -7.32
CA SER A 506 2.54 -0.09 -6.41
C SER A 506 3.19 -0.59 -5.12
N THR A 507 2.46 -0.52 -4.02
CA THR A 507 2.92 -0.95 -2.69
C THR A 507 3.34 -2.42 -2.71
N GLU A 508 2.63 -3.28 -3.41
CA GLU A 508 2.98 -4.70 -3.57
C GLU A 508 4.31 -4.89 -4.28
N LYS A 509 4.61 -4.06 -5.29
CA LYS A 509 5.88 -4.11 -6.03
C LYS A 509 7.02 -3.63 -5.14
N ALA A 510 6.83 -2.52 -4.43
CA ALA A 510 7.79 -1.99 -3.46
C ALA A 510 8.10 -3.01 -2.35
N TYR A 511 7.07 -3.58 -1.74
CA TYR A 511 7.20 -4.60 -0.70
C TYR A 511 7.92 -5.85 -1.22
N ARG A 512 7.60 -6.31 -2.45
CA ARG A 512 8.30 -7.44 -3.09
C ARG A 512 9.78 -7.16 -3.28
N MET A 513 10.17 -5.93 -3.59
CA MET A 513 11.58 -5.54 -3.73
C MET A 513 12.33 -5.63 -2.39
N ALA A 514 11.71 -5.23 -1.29
CA ALA A 514 12.25 -5.39 0.06
C ALA A 514 12.41 -6.87 0.43
N MET A 515 11.36 -7.69 0.25
CA MET A 515 11.39 -9.12 0.56
C MET A 515 12.46 -9.87 -0.25
N LYS A 516 12.59 -9.59 -1.56
CA LYS A 516 13.65 -10.19 -2.39
C LYS A 516 15.05 -9.76 -1.95
N SER A 517 15.21 -8.53 -1.48
CA SER A 517 16.51 -8.04 -0.99
C SER A 517 16.86 -8.68 0.36
N MET A 518 15.88 -8.82 1.26
CA MET A 518 15.99 -9.55 2.53
C MET A 518 16.43 -10.99 2.32
N LEU A 519 15.76 -11.75 1.47
CA LEU A 519 16.12 -13.15 1.23
C LEU A 519 17.49 -13.31 0.59
N ARG A 520 17.86 -12.43 -0.36
CA ARG A 520 19.22 -12.41 -0.94
C ARG A 520 20.28 -12.12 0.12
N TRP A 521 19.99 -11.19 1.03
CA TRP A 521 20.89 -10.86 2.12
C TRP A 521 21.04 -12.03 3.11
N ILE A 522 19.94 -12.65 3.54
CA ILE A 522 19.96 -13.82 4.43
C ILE A 522 20.79 -14.95 3.79
N LYS A 523 20.51 -15.29 2.53
CA LYS A 523 21.22 -16.36 1.80
C LYS A 523 22.74 -16.16 1.80
N LYS A 524 23.20 -14.91 1.73
CA LYS A 524 24.62 -14.57 1.63
C LYS A 524 25.32 -14.49 2.99
N ASN A 525 24.59 -14.11 4.04
CA ASN A 525 25.21 -13.70 5.30
C ASN A 525 24.87 -14.61 6.50
N MET A 526 23.93 -15.55 6.36
CA MET A 526 23.49 -16.43 7.44
C MET A 526 23.82 -17.89 7.16
N ASP A 527 24.36 -18.58 8.18
CA ASP A 527 24.60 -20.02 8.13
C ASP A 527 23.36 -20.76 8.64
N PRO A 528 22.60 -21.47 7.77
CA PRO A 528 21.38 -22.16 8.17
C PRO A 528 21.60 -23.32 9.15
N LYS A 529 22.86 -23.74 9.36
CA LYS A 529 23.22 -24.76 10.35
C LYS A 529 23.44 -24.20 11.75
N LYS A 530 23.58 -22.88 11.88
CA LYS A 530 23.85 -22.19 13.15
C LYS A 530 22.79 -21.17 13.51
N THR A 531 22.21 -20.52 12.50
CA THR A 531 21.27 -19.41 12.67
C THR A 531 19.84 -19.85 12.38
N ARG A 532 18.87 -19.33 13.15
CA ARG A 532 17.44 -19.36 12.79
C ARG A 532 16.95 -17.98 12.40
N VAL A 533 16.23 -17.93 11.29
CA VAL A 533 15.64 -16.71 10.75
C VAL A 533 14.13 -16.86 10.77
N PHE A 534 13.47 -15.91 11.43
CA PHE A 534 12.02 -15.81 11.50
C PHE A 534 11.56 -14.54 10.77
N PHE A 535 10.37 -14.63 10.17
CA PHE A 535 9.66 -13.46 9.67
C PHE A 535 8.26 -13.44 10.25
N THR A 536 7.98 -12.43 11.08
CA THR A 536 6.65 -12.20 11.65
C THR A 536 5.77 -11.52 10.60
N SER A 537 4.59 -12.09 10.35
CA SER A 537 3.62 -11.54 9.40
C SER A 537 3.05 -10.19 9.86
N MET A 538 2.16 -9.61 9.06
CA MET A 538 1.56 -8.31 9.39
C MET A 538 0.77 -8.34 10.70
N SER A 539 1.03 -7.35 11.55
CA SER A 539 0.16 -7.00 12.68
C SER A 539 -1.04 -6.19 12.15
N PRO A 540 -2.28 -6.59 12.45
CA PRO A 540 -3.48 -5.84 12.05
C PRO A 540 -3.62 -4.54 12.86
N SER A 541 -4.45 -3.64 12.34
CA SER A 541 -4.99 -2.48 13.07
C SER A 541 -6.51 -2.52 13.10
N HIS A 542 -7.12 -1.83 14.05
CA HIS A 542 -8.56 -1.80 14.29
C HIS A 542 -9.10 -0.36 14.28
N GLU A 543 -8.99 0.30 13.12
CA GLU A 543 -9.33 1.73 12.95
C GLU A 543 -10.82 1.97 12.64
N LYS A 544 -11.57 0.94 12.22
CA LYS A 544 -12.95 1.10 11.71
C LYS A 544 -13.89 0.07 12.32
N SER A 545 -14.69 0.48 13.30
CA SER A 545 -15.52 -0.47 14.05
C SER A 545 -16.64 -1.11 13.24
N VAL A 546 -17.10 -0.44 12.18
CA VAL A 546 -18.07 -0.98 11.22
C VAL A 546 -17.63 -2.29 10.59
N GLU A 547 -16.32 -2.56 10.52
CA GLU A 547 -15.79 -3.82 9.95
C GLU A 547 -16.11 -5.04 10.81
N TRP A 548 -16.38 -4.84 12.10
CA TRP A 548 -16.76 -5.90 13.04
C TRP A 548 -18.16 -5.68 13.64
N GLY A 549 -19.01 -4.92 12.95
CA GLY A 549 -20.40 -4.68 13.35
C GLY A 549 -20.60 -3.56 14.39
N GLY A 550 -19.58 -2.74 14.64
CA GLY A 550 -19.67 -1.55 15.49
C GLY A 550 -20.25 -0.32 14.81
N GLU A 551 -20.26 0.81 15.52
CA GLU A 551 -20.82 2.08 15.04
C GLU A 551 -19.94 2.79 13.98
N PRO A 552 -20.56 3.54 13.04
CA PRO A 552 -19.83 4.42 12.12
C PRO A 552 -18.94 5.43 12.85
N ASN A 553 -17.77 5.72 12.29
CA ASN A 553 -16.79 6.68 12.84
C ASN A 553 -16.25 6.35 14.24
N LYS A 554 -16.37 5.09 14.68
CA LYS A 554 -15.67 4.56 15.87
C LYS A 554 -14.54 3.63 15.46
N ASN A 555 -13.64 3.35 16.39
CA ASN A 555 -12.45 2.49 16.25
C ASN A 555 -12.32 1.55 17.46
N CYS A 556 -11.13 1.02 17.74
CA CYS A 556 -10.86 0.13 18.86
C CYS A 556 -11.11 0.71 20.26
N TYR A 557 -11.34 2.02 20.41
CA TYR A 557 -11.55 2.62 21.73
C TYR A 557 -12.82 2.07 22.40
N ASN A 558 -12.70 1.73 23.69
CA ASN A 558 -13.73 1.04 24.52
C ASN A 558 -14.08 -0.40 24.09
N GLU A 559 -13.35 -1.00 23.16
CA GLU A 559 -13.53 -2.41 22.82
C GLU A 559 -12.83 -3.28 23.87
N THR A 560 -13.60 -4.06 24.64
CA THR A 560 -13.06 -4.97 25.69
C THR A 560 -13.22 -6.45 25.35
N LYS A 561 -13.88 -6.74 24.23
CA LYS A 561 -14.13 -8.11 23.75
C LYS A 561 -13.51 -8.30 22.37
N MET A 562 -13.13 -9.54 22.09
CA MET A 562 -12.64 -9.96 20.78
C MET A 562 -13.75 -9.91 19.71
N ILE A 563 -13.35 -10.02 18.46
CA ILE A 563 -14.25 -10.26 17.33
C ILE A 563 -14.58 -11.75 17.30
N GLU A 564 -15.87 -12.09 17.32
CA GLU A 564 -16.35 -13.47 17.32
C GLU A 564 -16.45 -14.08 15.92
N ASP A 565 -16.57 -13.25 14.87
CA ASP A 565 -16.62 -13.73 13.49
C ASP A 565 -15.27 -14.36 13.09
N SER A 566 -15.26 -15.68 13.01
CA SER A 566 -14.10 -16.47 12.56
C SER A 566 -13.61 -16.10 11.16
N ASN A 567 -14.46 -15.54 10.30
CA ASN A 567 -14.11 -15.12 8.94
C ASN A 567 -13.67 -13.65 8.85
N TYR A 568 -13.62 -12.94 9.98
CA TYR A 568 -13.23 -11.54 10.01
C TYR A 568 -11.86 -11.32 9.39
N TRP A 569 -11.79 -10.30 8.53
CA TRP A 569 -10.56 -9.82 7.93
C TRP A 569 -10.65 -8.32 7.68
N GLY A 570 -9.95 -7.52 8.49
CA GLY A 570 -9.98 -6.07 8.41
C GLY A 570 -9.37 -5.50 7.13
N SER A 571 -9.87 -4.34 6.67
CA SER A 571 -9.43 -3.74 5.40
C SER A 571 -7.97 -3.27 5.42
N GLU A 572 -7.47 -2.91 6.61
CA GLU A 572 -6.09 -2.48 6.84
C GLU A 572 -5.09 -3.64 6.80
N SER A 573 -5.56 -4.91 6.82
CA SER A 573 -4.73 -6.10 6.62
C SER A 573 -4.73 -6.48 5.14
N ARG A 574 -3.75 -6.05 4.34
CA ARG A 574 -3.81 -6.26 2.89
C ARG A 574 -3.46 -7.70 2.49
N LYS A 575 -4.48 -8.46 2.04
CA LYS A 575 -4.29 -9.82 1.47
C LYS A 575 -3.27 -9.85 0.33
N SER A 576 -3.19 -8.79 -0.48
CA SER A 576 -2.21 -8.66 -1.56
C SER A 576 -0.76 -8.72 -1.04
N ILE A 577 -0.49 -8.16 0.14
CA ILE A 577 0.84 -8.19 0.76
C ILE A 577 1.15 -9.57 1.34
N MET A 578 0.17 -10.24 1.96
CA MET A 578 0.34 -11.65 2.35
C MET A 578 0.65 -12.55 1.14
N GLN A 579 0.01 -12.31 0.00
CA GLN A 579 0.32 -13.01 -1.26
C GLN A 579 1.74 -12.71 -1.76
N VAL A 580 2.21 -11.46 -1.63
CA VAL A 580 3.60 -11.10 -1.95
C VAL A 580 4.58 -11.89 -1.07
N ILE A 581 4.35 -11.96 0.23
CA ILE A 581 5.18 -12.73 1.17
C ILE A 581 5.18 -14.20 0.77
N GLY A 582 3.99 -14.81 0.67
CA GLY A 582 3.82 -16.22 0.34
C GLY A 582 4.50 -16.62 -0.97
N LYS A 583 4.31 -15.83 -2.03
CA LYS A 583 4.96 -16.06 -3.33
C LYS A 583 6.48 -15.88 -3.25
N THR A 584 6.95 -14.87 -2.55
CA THR A 584 8.39 -14.59 -2.48
C THR A 584 9.13 -15.64 -1.64
N PHE A 585 8.49 -16.17 -0.60
CA PHE A 585 9.07 -17.20 0.25
C PHE A 585 9.02 -18.57 -0.42
N SER A 586 7.93 -18.92 -1.12
CA SER A 586 7.83 -20.20 -1.85
C SER A 586 8.80 -20.30 -3.03
N GLU A 587 9.12 -19.19 -3.69
CA GLU A 587 10.13 -19.12 -4.75
C GLU A 587 11.58 -19.20 -4.20
N SER A 588 11.78 -19.09 -2.89
CA SER A 588 13.08 -19.03 -2.24
C SER A 588 13.48 -20.36 -1.62
N LYS A 589 14.77 -20.69 -1.69
CA LYS A 589 15.37 -21.85 -0.99
C LYS A 589 15.97 -21.48 0.38
N VAL A 590 15.81 -20.22 0.80
CA VAL A 590 16.32 -19.74 2.09
C VAL A 590 15.47 -20.32 3.21
N PRO A 591 16.05 -21.00 4.22
CA PRO A 591 15.29 -21.54 5.33
C PRO A 591 14.87 -20.41 6.27
N ILE A 592 13.68 -19.87 6.03
CA ILE A 592 13.04 -18.84 6.85
C ILE A 592 11.76 -19.42 7.46
N SER A 593 11.60 -19.25 8.77
CA SER A 593 10.40 -19.66 9.49
C SER A 593 9.39 -18.51 9.50
N PHE A 594 8.23 -18.71 8.91
CA PHE A 594 7.18 -17.69 8.89
C PHE A 594 6.30 -17.80 10.15
N LEU A 595 6.17 -16.71 10.89
CA LEU A 595 5.24 -16.61 12.02
C LEU A 595 3.96 -15.93 11.53
N ASN A 596 2.96 -16.73 11.18
CA ASN A 596 1.69 -16.23 10.64
C ASN A 596 0.76 -15.76 11.76
N ILE A 597 1.03 -14.58 12.31
CA ILE A 597 0.28 -14.00 13.43
C ILE A 597 -0.95 -13.20 13.00
N THR A 598 -1.17 -12.99 11.71
CA THR A 598 -2.15 -12.00 11.23
C THR A 598 -3.57 -12.35 11.64
N GLN A 599 -4.06 -13.54 11.27
CA GLN A 599 -5.44 -13.93 11.54
C GLN A 599 -5.76 -13.99 13.03
N LEU A 600 -4.91 -14.64 13.83
CA LEU A 600 -5.12 -14.71 15.28
C LEU A 600 -5.11 -13.33 15.93
N SER A 601 -4.31 -12.40 15.41
CA SER A 601 -4.26 -11.02 15.91
C SER A 601 -5.46 -10.20 15.45
N SER A 602 -6.06 -10.53 14.30
CA SER A 602 -7.23 -9.83 13.76
C SER A 602 -8.47 -9.98 14.63
N TYR A 603 -8.54 -10.99 15.49
CA TYR A 603 -9.66 -11.10 16.44
C TYR A 603 -9.51 -10.16 17.64
N ARG A 604 -8.32 -9.61 17.88
CA ARG A 604 -7.93 -9.01 19.16
C ARG A 604 -8.13 -7.50 19.22
N LYS A 605 -9.27 -6.98 18.74
CA LYS A 605 -9.61 -5.55 18.84
C LYS A 605 -9.54 -5.00 20.27
N ASP A 606 -9.67 -5.88 21.27
CA ASP A 606 -9.57 -5.60 22.70
C ASP A 606 -8.16 -5.27 23.19
N ALA A 607 -7.10 -5.77 22.54
CA ALA A 607 -5.75 -5.75 23.12
C ALA A 607 -4.93 -4.49 22.81
N HIS A 608 -5.50 -3.51 22.09
CA HIS A 608 -4.80 -2.29 21.70
C HIS A 608 -4.55 -1.34 22.87
N THR A 609 -3.54 -0.48 22.73
CA THR A 609 -3.22 0.58 23.72
C THR A 609 -4.31 1.63 23.84
N MET A 610 -5.04 1.89 22.74
CA MET A 610 -6.11 2.89 22.70
C MET A 610 -5.57 4.27 23.16
N ILE A 611 -6.20 4.88 24.16
CA ILE A 611 -5.74 6.14 24.76
C ILE A 611 -4.77 5.92 25.92
N TYR A 612 -4.68 4.69 26.44
CA TYR A 612 -3.99 4.33 27.67
C TYR A 612 -2.50 4.14 27.40
N LYS A 613 -1.84 5.25 27.11
CA LYS A 613 -0.41 5.29 26.79
C LYS A 613 0.15 6.68 27.02
N LYS A 614 1.47 6.78 27.12
CA LYS A 614 2.15 8.08 27.19
C LYS A 614 1.90 8.90 25.92
N GLN A 615 1.23 10.04 26.11
CA GLN A 615 1.02 11.05 25.08
C GLN A 615 2.22 12.02 25.07
N TRP A 616 3.08 11.90 24.06
CA TRP A 616 4.27 12.75 23.91
C TRP A 616 3.94 14.19 23.52
N THR A 617 2.78 14.38 22.89
CA THR A 617 2.24 15.68 22.50
C THR A 617 1.05 15.99 23.39
N LYS A 618 0.99 17.23 23.91
CA LYS A 618 -0.17 17.68 24.69
C LYS A 618 -1.42 17.63 23.83
N LEU A 619 -2.42 16.90 24.30
CA LEU A 619 -3.71 16.77 23.61
C LEU A 619 -4.49 18.10 23.68
N THR A 620 -5.18 18.43 22.60
CA THR A 620 -6.07 19.60 22.57
C THR A 620 -7.36 19.34 23.35
N PRO A 621 -8.08 20.38 23.80
CA PRO A 621 -9.39 20.21 24.44
C PRO A 621 -10.38 19.41 23.59
N GLN A 622 -10.34 19.60 22.26
CA GLN A 622 -11.18 18.86 21.32
C GLN A 622 -10.83 17.37 21.26
N GLN A 623 -9.53 17.05 21.30
CA GLN A 623 -9.08 15.65 21.37
C GLN A 623 -9.52 15.02 22.68
N LEU A 624 -9.29 15.69 23.83
CA LEU A 624 -9.73 15.18 25.14
C LEU A 624 -11.24 14.94 25.20
N ALA A 625 -12.04 15.80 24.57
CA ALA A 625 -13.50 15.61 24.45
C ALA A 625 -13.90 14.45 23.52
N ASN A 626 -13.01 14.01 22.62
CA ASN A 626 -13.24 12.91 21.70
C ASN A 626 -12.08 11.88 21.71
N PRO A 627 -12.03 10.96 22.71
CA PRO A 627 -11.01 9.92 22.84
C PRO A 627 -10.73 9.09 21.59
N PHE A 628 -11.76 8.80 20.80
CA PHE A 628 -11.64 8.07 19.54
C PHE A 628 -10.67 8.74 18.56
N SER A 629 -10.54 10.08 18.59
CA SER A 629 -9.68 10.85 17.67
C SER A 629 -8.18 10.65 17.87
N TYR A 630 -7.76 10.14 19.02
CA TYR A 630 -6.34 9.94 19.35
C TYR A 630 -6.05 8.54 19.92
N ALA A 631 -7.04 7.64 19.89
CA ALA A 631 -6.85 6.24 20.26
C ALA A 631 -5.89 5.56 19.28
N ASP A 632 -4.92 4.83 19.82
CA ASP A 632 -3.97 4.04 19.08
C ASP A 632 -4.48 2.62 18.89
N CYS A 633 -5.00 2.36 17.69
CA CYS A 633 -5.54 1.07 17.27
C CYS A 633 -4.53 0.27 16.44
N VAL A 634 -3.23 0.50 16.69
CA VAL A 634 -2.12 -0.15 16.02
C VAL A 634 -1.25 -0.89 17.03
N HIS A 635 -0.83 -0.21 18.10
CA HIS A 635 0.06 -0.79 19.11
C HIS A 635 -0.73 -1.55 20.18
N TRP A 636 -0.05 -2.48 20.84
CA TRP A 636 -0.63 -3.46 21.76
C TRP A 636 -0.19 -3.19 23.19
N CYS A 637 -1.10 -3.39 24.14
CA CYS A 637 -0.74 -3.38 25.56
C CYS A 637 0.20 -4.55 25.89
N LEU A 638 1.11 -4.33 26.85
CA LEU A 638 1.93 -5.38 27.45
C LEU A 638 1.66 -5.45 28.96
N PRO A 639 1.43 -6.64 29.54
CA PRO A 639 1.31 -7.96 28.90
C PRO A 639 0.06 -8.06 28.00
N GLY A 640 0.07 -8.96 27.01
CA GLY A 640 -1.04 -9.10 26.07
C GLY A 640 -0.73 -9.91 24.80
N LEU A 641 -1.22 -9.43 23.66
CA LEU A 641 -1.17 -10.16 22.38
C LEU A 641 0.25 -10.53 21.95
N GLN A 642 1.23 -9.64 22.17
CA GLN A 642 2.60 -9.87 21.68
C GLN A 642 3.32 -10.98 22.47
N ASP A 643 2.86 -11.30 23.69
CA ASP A 643 3.33 -12.47 24.43
C ASP A 643 2.98 -13.75 23.68
N THR A 644 1.79 -13.82 23.08
CA THR A 644 1.39 -14.95 22.24
C THR A 644 2.26 -15.07 20.99
N TRP A 645 2.70 -13.96 20.39
CA TRP A 645 3.64 -14.00 19.26
C TRP A 645 4.97 -14.61 19.68
N ASN A 646 5.42 -14.34 20.89
CA ASN A 646 6.64 -14.92 21.47
C ASN A 646 6.46 -16.39 21.89
N GLU A 647 5.28 -16.81 22.32
CA GLU A 647 4.96 -18.22 22.53
C GLU A 647 4.98 -19.02 21.22
N LEU A 648 4.48 -18.43 20.12
CA LEU A 648 4.54 -19.03 18.78
C LEU A 648 5.97 -19.09 18.26
N LEU A 649 6.76 -18.02 18.47
CA LEU A 649 8.19 -17.99 18.16
C LEU A 649 8.94 -19.08 18.95
N PHE A 650 8.72 -19.16 20.27
CA PHE A 650 9.28 -20.19 21.14
C PHE A 650 8.94 -21.59 20.63
N THR A 651 7.65 -21.82 20.31
CA THR A 651 7.19 -23.10 19.76
C THR A 651 7.92 -23.43 18.46
N LYS A 652 8.00 -22.50 17.51
CA LYS A 652 8.69 -22.74 16.22
C LYS A 652 10.21 -22.81 16.33
N LEU A 653 10.82 -22.25 17.37
CA LEU A 653 12.24 -22.35 17.62
C LEU A 653 12.60 -23.76 18.12
N PHE A 654 11.90 -24.23 19.15
CA PHE A 654 12.21 -25.46 19.89
C PHE A 654 11.49 -26.71 19.36
N TYR A 655 10.31 -26.54 18.79
CA TYR A 655 9.43 -27.59 18.30
C TYR A 655 8.91 -27.25 16.87
N PRO A 656 9.82 -27.11 15.87
CA PRO A 656 9.49 -26.63 14.54
C PRO A 656 8.47 -27.46 13.76
#